data_AF-A0A954TE88-F1
#
_entry.id   AF-A0A954TE88-F1
#
_cell.length_a   1.000
_cell.length_b   1.000
_cell.length_c   1.000
_cell.angle_alpha   90.00
_cell.angle_beta   90.00
_cell.angle_gamma   90.00
#
_symmetry.space_group_name_H-M   'P 1'
#
loop_
_entity.id
_entity.type
_entity.pdbx_description
1 polymer ?
#
loop_
_entity_poly.entity_id
_entity_poly.type
_entity_poly.pdbx_seq_one_letter_code
_entity_poly.pdbx_strand_id
1 'polypeptide(L)'
;MLLNSSAQLYAQSSLGTSSGTLSFSTRSVRGSDPLQVKAELFLPGYALIGNSQVTITCPKGPSKADRNLEVVLYTASSSGGALAYHQRVLLAEGSSSVQLIIPHQLDGDYNRQYGVWSVKVFENGRSIDDKNGLPAGVSSRFAMIGRTTQNVSSLYACILASSETESVTGQLVNALTPQVQINNSMGFGGRGYAAAGYGGGGYGGGGYGVGNANVQVNVATVRLSEASNDWRQYLPYSYWFLSMNALREAVETQPEVARALTEYVAAGGRLVVHSAWEAEDRQLIEKLLFGDQLQLTRSYSWASLRTPVAPWWQIDARRKSQTVVVAPSGQENNAPGTTRQPDSADNEATIDVGGLRNDLAIAAETWVKASFGSYWDTYLDIGDVLGDVDALDYYVQDRRDQLLKAVATDEVSQLNYLNGRVLISRKSFHELPAGLKDEATEFDGQEIGMVAGEEFDGNWSWRNLITAVGKPPVWTFCFAVAMFGLLLGPGLLFFTAWLGRRSLMIFFVPLLALVATFAIIGYGILHEGFQTHIRTVSVQSIDPGTGNGFVWSRQSYFSGLPPKSGLPFRSNTYVRPVHPEGQQSSYPRYDDPSKYVGSDILLGDAQVWQGWLRPRQHQQLLVGHPVDSAPAVLAMSKLESGELRTKNLTNATMLTVVIRGADEDYYYFADLKAGETVDLPAIDVSLVESNIARAMSDIKPQAPPELDSGGSLLGFVRQSNVVGGEELDVINHAFRKHMSDQLDIEPFGFAVLQKESDLVEIPIEGLRGDNLHLVVGVQPW
;
A
#
# COMPACT_ATOMS: atom_id res chain seq x y z
N MET A 1 36.97 -0.86 -30.20
CA MET A 1 37.72 -1.41 -29.05
C MET A 1 38.65 -0.31 -28.52
N LEU A 2 38.06 0.71 -27.88
CA LEU A 2 38.70 1.74 -27.05
C LEU A 2 37.64 2.08 -26.01
N LEU A 3 37.97 1.85 -24.74
CA LEU A 3 37.04 1.75 -23.62
C LEU A 3 36.46 3.12 -23.24
N ASN A 4 35.13 3.21 -23.20
CA ASN A 4 34.40 4.20 -22.39
C ASN A 4 34.66 3.88 -20.91
N SER A 5 35.68 4.48 -20.31
CA SER A 5 35.84 4.48 -18.85
C SER A 5 35.03 5.65 -18.28
N SER A 6 33.71 5.51 -18.22
CA SER A 6 32.93 6.29 -17.26
C SER A 6 33.38 5.87 -15.87
N ALA A 7 33.71 6.81 -15.00
CA ALA A 7 33.94 6.55 -13.58
C ALA A 7 32.61 6.18 -12.92
N GLN A 8 32.07 5.00 -13.27
CA GLN A 8 30.99 4.34 -12.56
C GLN A 8 31.63 3.60 -11.40
N LEU A 9 31.47 4.15 -10.19
CA LEU A 9 31.76 3.42 -8.98
C LEU A 9 30.66 2.36 -8.81
N TYR A 10 30.93 1.16 -9.32
CA TYR A 10 30.13 -0.02 -9.01
C TYR A 10 30.53 -0.51 -7.62
N ALA A 11 29.70 -0.22 -6.62
CA ALA A 11 29.75 -0.97 -5.36
C ALA A 11 29.01 -2.29 -5.59
N GLN A 12 29.75 -3.37 -5.83
CA GLN A 12 29.21 -4.73 -5.78
C GLN A 12 29.49 -5.29 -4.39
N SER A 13 28.45 -5.47 -3.57
CA SER A 13 28.53 -6.26 -2.33
C SER A 13 27.78 -7.58 -2.52
N SER A 14 28.50 -8.70 -2.42
CA SER A 14 27.88 -10.01 -2.24
C SER A 14 27.50 -10.15 -0.77
N LEU A 15 26.20 -10.11 -0.46
CA LEU A 15 25.60 -10.42 0.85
C LEU A 15 26.15 -9.57 2.01
N GLY A 16 25.68 -8.34 2.12
CA GLY A 16 26.02 -7.42 3.20
C GLY A 16 25.80 -5.97 2.76
N THR A 17 25.31 -5.15 3.68
CA THR A 17 25.00 -3.71 3.57
C THR A 17 25.68 -3.05 2.36
N SER A 18 24.89 -2.72 1.33
CA SER A 18 25.42 -1.97 0.21
C SER A 18 25.59 -0.51 0.68
N SER A 19 26.84 -0.04 0.73
CA SER A 19 27.13 1.36 0.97
C SER A 19 27.72 1.98 -0.29
N GLY A 20 27.19 3.14 -0.67
CA GLY A 20 27.78 3.96 -1.71
C GLY A 20 28.44 5.18 -1.07
N THR A 21 29.69 5.48 -1.41
CA THR A 21 30.33 6.73 -0.99
C THR A 21 30.50 7.66 -2.18
N LEU A 22 30.06 8.90 -2.02
CA LEU A 22 30.28 10.00 -2.95
C LEU A 22 31.13 11.08 -2.27
N SER A 23 32.19 11.56 -2.91
CA SER A 23 33.03 12.64 -2.38
C SER A 23 33.35 13.68 -3.43
N PHE A 24 33.21 14.96 -3.09
CA PHE A 24 33.49 16.06 -4.01
C PHE A 24 33.79 17.39 -3.32
N SER A 25 34.49 18.29 -4.03
CA SER A 25 34.65 19.68 -3.62
C SER A 25 33.60 20.56 -4.30
N THR A 26 33.04 21.51 -3.55
CA THR A 26 32.19 22.58 -4.09
C THR A 26 33.06 23.69 -4.70
N ARG A 27 32.45 24.55 -5.51
CA ARG A 27 33.08 25.78 -6.00
C ARG A 27 33.16 26.81 -4.87
N SER A 28 34.18 27.66 -4.90
CA SER A 28 34.23 28.83 -4.01
C SER A 28 33.11 29.81 -4.39
N VAL A 29 32.40 30.29 -3.37
CA VAL A 29 31.48 31.43 -3.49
C VAL A 29 32.25 32.68 -3.08
N ARG A 30 31.92 33.85 -3.63
CA ARG A 30 32.64 35.10 -3.34
C ARG A 30 32.66 35.37 -1.83
N GLY A 31 33.83 35.21 -1.21
CA GLY A 31 34.02 35.39 0.24
C GLY A 31 34.04 34.09 1.05
N SER A 32 33.66 32.95 0.47
CA SER A 32 33.62 31.65 1.14
C SER A 32 34.58 30.64 0.48
N ASP A 33 35.31 29.91 1.32
CA ASP A 33 36.16 28.82 0.87
C ASP A 33 35.32 27.64 0.32
N PRO A 34 35.87 26.87 -0.65
CA PRO A 34 35.21 25.67 -1.14
C PRO A 34 35.00 24.67 0.00
N LEU A 35 33.93 23.88 -0.08
CA LEU A 35 33.58 22.84 0.88
C LEU A 35 33.96 21.47 0.32
N GLN A 36 34.36 20.55 1.20
CA GLN A 36 34.46 19.12 0.91
C GLN A 36 33.17 18.44 1.35
N VAL A 37 32.49 17.77 0.44
CA VAL A 37 31.26 17.02 0.70
C VAL A 37 31.58 15.54 0.59
N LYS A 38 31.34 14.80 1.66
CA LYS A 38 31.39 13.34 1.70
C LYS A 38 29.99 12.84 2.05
N ALA A 39 29.34 12.14 1.12
CA ALA A 39 28.06 11.51 1.33
C ALA A 39 28.21 9.99 1.31
N GLU A 40 27.60 9.33 2.28
CA GLU A 40 27.55 7.88 2.40
C GLU A 40 26.08 7.46 2.42
N LEU A 41 25.67 6.74 1.38
CA LEU A 41 24.34 6.14 1.29
C LEU A 41 24.38 4.79 2.01
N PHE A 42 23.69 4.67 3.13
CA PHE A 42 23.57 3.41 3.85
C PHE A 42 22.21 2.78 3.56
N LEU A 43 22.22 1.67 2.82
CA LEU A 43 21.06 0.80 2.68
C LEU A 43 21.23 -0.42 3.59
N PRO A 44 20.49 -0.53 4.70
CA PRO A 44 20.53 -1.72 5.54
C PRO A 44 19.95 -2.92 4.78
N GLY A 45 20.83 -3.82 4.33
CA GLY A 45 20.46 -5.05 3.63
C GLY A 45 19.70 -4.79 2.33
N TYR A 46 18.49 -5.35 2.23
CA TYR A 46 17.61 -5.17 1.08
C TYR A 46 16.66 -3.98 1.24
N ALA A 47 16.78 -3.12 2.25
CA ALA A 47 15.85 -2.01 2.37
C ALA A 47 15.94 -1.07 1.14
N LEU A 48 14.77 -0.71 0.60
CA LEU A 48 14.64 0.43 -0.31
C LEU A 48 14.77 1.75 0.45
N ILE A 49 14.90 1.71 1.77
CA ILE A 49 14.98 2.87 2.63
C ILE A 49 16.25 2.79 3.44
N GLY A 50 16.88 3.93 3.61
CA GLY A 50 18.12 4.03 4.34
C GLY A 50 18.37 5.42 4.88
N ASN A 51 19.53 5.56 5.48
CA ASN A 51 20.03 6.84 5.95
C ASN A 51 21.20 7.25 5.07
N SER A 52 21.19 8.49 4.58
CA SER A 52 22.34 9.09 3.93
C SER A 52 23.07 9.96 4.92
N GLN A 53 24.29 9.60 5.30
CA GLN A 53 25.12 10.46 6.11
C GLN A 53 25.87 11.42 5.18
N VAL A 54 25.62 12.72 5.30
CA VAL A 54 26.34 13.74 4.55
C VAL A 54 27.20 14.54 5.51
N THR A 55 28.51 14.55 5.27
CA THR A 55 29.49 15.32 6.02
C THR A 55 30.05 16.42 5.13
N ILE A 56 29.91 17.66 5.58
CA ILE A 56 30.40 18.85 4.87
C ILE A 56 31.53 19.45 5.71
N THR A 57 32.71 19.62 5.11
CA THR A 57 33.93 20.08 5.80
C THR A 57 34.54 21.29 5.11
N CYS A 58 35.04 22.26 5.88
CA CYS A 58 35.87 23.35 5.41
C CYS A 58 37.36 22.93 5.42
N PRO A 59 37.98 22.63 4.27
CA PRO A 59 39.34 22.10 4.22
C PRO A 59 40.41 23.12 4.66
N LYS A 60 40.09 24.42 4.65
CA LYS A 60 41.02 25.50 5.04
C LYS A 60 40.90 25.93 6.51
N GLY A 61 40.18 25.16 7.33
CA GLY A 61 39.93 25.47 8.74
C GLY A 61 38.50 25.93 9.00
N PRO A 62 38.22 26.44 10.21
CA PRO A 62 36.91 26.92 10.61
C PRO A 62 36.26 27.87 9.61
N SER A 63 34.94 27.77 9.43
CA SER A 63 34.18 28.72 8.65
C SER A 63 34.36 30.14 9.21
N LYS A 64 34.65 31.11 8.34
CA LYS A 64 34.87 32.52 8.72
C LYS A 64 33.59 33.31 8.96
N ALA A 65 32.45 32.70 8.66
CA ALA A 65 31.11 33.26 8.84
C ALA A 65 30.12 32.09 8.87
N ASP A 66 28.91 32.35 9.34
CA ASP A 66 27.79 31.44 9.21
C ASP A 66 27.49 31.13 7.73
N ARG A 67 27.33 29.84 7.41
CA ARG A 67 26.96 29.40 6.07
C ARG A 67 25.64 28.64 6.13
N ASN A 68 24.61 29.24 5.54
CA ASN A 68 23.30 28.62 5.35
C ASN A 68 23.37 27.68 4.16
N LEU A 69 23.49 26.39 4.44
CA LEU A 69 23.59 25.35 3.45
C LEU A 69 22.24 24.64 3.31
N GLU A 70 21.94 24.23 2.09
CA GLU A 70 20.84 23.34 1.77
C GLU A 70 21.43 22.14 1.02
N VAL A 71 21.28 20.96 1.61
CA VAL A 71 21.79 19.70 1.07
C VAL A 71 20.63 18.96 0.46
N VAL A 72 20.74 18.64 -0.82
CA VAL A 72 19.71 17.91 -1.55
C VAL A 72 20.22 16.54 -1.94
N LEU A 73 19.63 15.50 -1.36
CA LEU A 73 19.84 14.12 -1.78
C LEU A 73 18.81 13.77 -2.85
N TYR A 74 19.28 13.43 -4.03
CA TYR A 74 18.45 12.88 -5.09
C TYR A 74 18.57 11.37 -5.07
N THR A 75 17.45 10.67 -5.02
CA THR A 75 17.36 9.24 -5.29
C THR A 75 16.56 9.03 -6.55
N ALA A 76 16.89 8.04 -7.37
CA ALA A 76 16.01 7.58 -8.41
C ALA A 76 16.11 6.07 -8.62
N SER A 77 14.99 5.51 -9.04
CA SER A 77 14.89 4.12 -9.49
C SER A 77 15.23 4.02 -10.97
N SER A 78 15.58 2.81 -11.40
CA SER A 78 15.59 2.48 -12.83
C SER A 78 14.18 2.33 -13.44
N SER A 79 13.11 2.40 -12.63
CA SER A 79 11.71 2.38 -13.05
C SER A 79 11.09 3.78 -13.22
N GLY A 80 11.83 4.86 -12.91
CA GLY A 80 11.51 6.21 -13.40
C GLY A 80 10.95 7.21 -12.38
N GLY A 81 11.00 6.94 -11.08
CA GLY A 81 10.78 7.93 -10.04
C GLY A 81 12.10 8.52 -9.55
N ALA A 82 12.20 9.84 -9.47
CA ALA A 82 13.29 10.53 -8.77
C ALA A 82 12.73 11.43 -7.66
N LEU A 83 13.26 11.27 -6.45
CA LEU A 83 12.89 12.05 -5.27
C LEU A 83 14.07 12.94 -4.88
N ALA A 84 13.79 14.16 -4.43
CA ALA A 84 14.78 15.09 -3.89
C ALA A 84 14.46 15.42 -2.43
N TYR A 85 15.36 15.06 -1.51
CA TYR A 85 15.26 15.33 -0.07
C TYR A 85 16.12 16.54 0.29
N HIS A 86 15.52 17.65 0.70
CA HIS A 86 16.24 18.89 1.00
C HIS A 86 16.39 19.09 2.50
N GLN A 87 17.61 18.97 3.04
CA GLN A 87 17.92 19.29 4.43
C GLN A 87 18.66 20.63 4.52
N ARG A 88 18.07 21.61 5.22
CA ARG A 88 18.78 22.84 5.58
C ARG A 88 19.68 22.59 6.77
N VAL A 89 20.90 23.13 6.72
CA VAL A 89 21.91 22.97 7.76
C VAL A 89 22.74 24.25 7.87
N LEU A 90 22.95 24.71 9.11
CA LEU A 90 23.83 25.82 9.41
C LEU A 90 25.23 25.29 9.71
N LEU A 91 26.21 25.68 8.89
CA LEU A 91 27.61 25.54 9.26
C LEU A 91 28.03 26.85 9.95
N ALA A 92 28.00 26.83 11.29
CA ALA A 92 28.25 28.00 12.12
C ALA A 92 29.68 28.55 11.95
N GLU A 93 29.84 29.86 12.10
CA GLU A 93 31.14 30.51 12.23
C GLU A 93 32.00 29.81 13.30
N GLY A 94 33.27 29.58 13.00
CA GLY A 94 34.17 28.85 13.90
C GLY A 94 34.07 27.32 13.81
N SER A 95 33.08 26.76 13.09
CA SER A 95 32.98 25.30 12.86
C SER A 95 33.73 24.88 11.61
N SER A 96 34.46 23.76 11.68
CA SER A 96 35.18 23.19 10.53
C SER A 96 34.37 22.16 9.74
N SER A 97 33.30 21.61 10.31
CA SER A 97 32.47 20.61 9.67
C SER A 97 31.06 20.59 10.24
N VAL A 98 30.12 20.13 9.43
CA VAL A 98 28.77 19.78 9.88
C VAL A 98 28.39 18.43 9.28
N GLN A 99 27.69 17.62 10.06
CA GLN A 99 27.18 16.32 9.65
C GLN A 99 25.66 16.31 9.77
N LEU A 100 25.01 15.70 8.80
CA LEU A 100 23.57 15.51 8.78
C LEU A 100 23.23 14.09 8.31
N ILE A 101 22.10 13.59 8.76
CA ILE A 101 21.52 12.33 8.34
C ILE A 101 20.26 12.68 7.55
N ILE A 102 20.21 12.27 6.28
CA ILE A 102 19.05 12.44 5.41
C ILE A 102 18.40 11.06 5.26
N PRO A 103 17.26 10.80 5.92
CA PRO A 103 16.52 9.58 5.67
C PRO A 103 15.95 9.63 4.24
N HIS A 104 15.99 8.51 3.55
CA HIS A 104 15.61 8.45 2.15
C HIS A 104 14.98 7.12 1.78
N GLN A 105 14.06 7.18 0.83
CA GLN A 105 13.54 6.05 0.10
C GLN A 105 14.07 6.08 -1.34
N LEU A 106 14.64 4.96 -1.77
CA LEU A 106 14.77 4.58 -3.16
C LEU A 106 13.40 4.14 -3.64
N ASP A 107 12.91 4.79 -4.69
CA ASP A 107 11.87 4.18 -5.51
C ASP A 107 12.43 2.85 -6.03
N GLY A 108 11.66 1.77 -5.94
CA GLY A 108 12.23 0.44 -6.08
C GLY A 108 11.28 -0.55 -6.71
N ASP A 109 11.50 -0.78 -8.00
CA ASP A 109 10.99 -1.95 -8.71
C ASP A 109 11.65 -3.19 -8.11
N TYR A 110 10.81 -4.04 -7.50
CA TYR A 110 11.24 -5.32 -6.94
C TYR A 110 12.00 -6.16 -7.99
N ASN A 111 11.72 -5.94 -9.29
CA ASN A 111 12.40 -6.61 -10.38
C ASN A 111 13.66 -5.88 -10.88
N ARG A 112 13.88 -4.59 -10.58
CA ARG A 112 15.03 -3.84 -11.09
C ARG A 112 15.99 -3.37 -10.01
N GLN A 113 17.17 -3.99 -10.05
CA GLN A 113 18.18 -4.07 -9.01
C GLN A 113 19.12 -2.87 -8.89
N TYR A 114 18.73 -1.69 -9.40
CA TYR A 114 19.62 -0.52 -9.44
C TYR A 114 18.90 0.75 -8.98
N GLY A 115 19.43 1.35 -7.92
CA GLY A 115 19.15 2.73 -7.56
C GLY A 115 20.30 3.62 -8.03
N VAL A 116 19.97 4.82 -8.51
CA VAL A 116 20.95 5.90 -8.68
C VAL A 116 20.69 6.96 -7.64
N TRP A 117 21.76 7.55 -7.11
CA TRP A 117 21.62 8.65 -6.16
C TRP A 117 22.71 9.68 -6.38
N SER A 118 22.44 10.92 -6.00
CA SER A 118 23.39 12.02 -6.04
C SER A 118 23.13 12.99 -4.89
N VAL A 119 24.15 13.74 -4.48
CA VAL A 119 23.99 14.81 -3.49
C VAL A 119 24.43 16.12 -4.12
N LYS A 120 23.63 17.17 -3.92
CA LYS A 120 23.99 18.55 -4.28
C LYS A 120 23.97 19.43 -3.06
N VAL A 121 24.81 20.46 -3.07
CA VAL A 121 24.85 21.45 -2.01
C VAL A 121 24.56 22.84 -2.58
N PHE A 122 23.68 23.55 -1.91
CA PHE A 122 23.30 24.93 -2.18
C PHE A 122 23.73 25.79 -1.01
N GLU A 123 24.15 27.02 -1.29
CA GLU A 123 24.47 28.04 -0.29
C GLU A 123 23.65 29.27 -0.62
N ASN A 124 22.79 29.70 0.32
CA ASN A 124 21.86 30.82 0.12
C ASN A 124 21.01 30.67 -1.17
N GLY A 125 20.48 29.46 -1.42
CA GLY A 125 19.64 29.14 -2.58
C GLY A 125 20.39 29.00 -3.91
N ARG A 126 21.73 29.13 -3.93
CA ARG A 126 22.54 28.95 -5.15
C ARG A 126 23.33 27.64 -5.07
N SER A 127 23.19 26.77 -6.07
CA SER A 127 24.01 25.55 -6.16
C SER A 127 25.50 25.93 -6.16
N ILE A 128 26.28 25.26 -5.33
CA ILE A 128 27.73 25.45 -5.24
C ILE A 128 28.49 24.24 -5.79
N ASP A 129 27.83 23.34 -6.52
CA ASP A 129 28.51 22.18 -7.11
C ASP A 129 29.54 22.62 -8.16
N ASP A 130 30.73 22.02 -8.09
CA ASP A 130 31.74 22.21 -9.12
C ASP A 130 31.57 21.19 -10.25
N LYS A 131 31.08 21.70 -11.40
CA LYS A 131 30.95 20.94 -12.64
C LYS A 131 32.27 20.79 -13.40
N ASN A 132 33.28 21.61 -13.10
CA ASN A 132 34.53 21.63 -13.86
C ASN A 132 35.45 20.42 -13.56
N GLY A 133 35.19 19.71 -12.45
CA GLY A 133 35.89 18.47 -12.09
C GLY A 133 35.26 17.18 -12.64
N LEU A 134 34.20 17.27 -13.44
CA LEU A 134 33.55 16.10 -14.04
C LEU A 134 34.20 15.74 -15.39
N PRO A 135 34.39 14.45 -15.71
CA PRO A 135 34.78 14.02 -17.06
C PRO A 135 33.83 14.57 -18.11
N ALA A 136 34.35 14.96 -19.28
CA ALA A 136 33.52 15.42 -20.39
C ALA A 136 32.45 14.37 -20.75
N GLY A 137 31.17 14.77 -20.75
CA GLY A 137 30.03 13.87 -20.99
C GLY A 137 29.29 13.40 -19.73
N VAL A 138 29.84 13.62 -18.53
CA VAL A 138 29.16 13.32 -17.25
C VAL A 138 28.45 14.58 -16.76
N SER A 139 27.12 14.60 -16.83
CA SER A 139 26.34 15.78 -16.42
C SER A 139 26.17 15.94 -14.91
N SER A 140 26.34 14.85 -14.14
CA SER A 140 26.30 14.88 -12.69
C SER A 140 27.11 13.77 -12.05
N ARG A 141 27.44 13.96 -10.77
CA ARG A 141 28.03 12.93 -9.91
C ARG A 141 26.88 12.10 -9.35
N PHE A 142 26.66 10.91 -9.89
CA PHE A 142 25.73 9.96 -9.31
C PHE A 142 26.44 8.64 -9.05
N ALA A 143 26.07 7.97 -7.97
CA ALA A 143 26.52 6.63 -7.67
C ALA A 143 25.39 5.66 -7.97
N MET A 144 25.74 4.51 -8.54
CA MET A 144 24.84 3.39 -8.70
C MET A 144 25.03 2.46 -7.50
N ILE A 145 23.92 1.94 -6.99
CA ILE A 145 23.93 0.84 -6.05
C ILE A 145 23.24 -0.33 -6.73
N GLY A 146 23.99 -1.42 -6.92
CA GLY A 146 23.53 -2.62 -7.63
C GLY A 146 23.28 -3.78 -6.68
N ARG A 147 22.18 -4.52 -6.88
CA ARG A 147 21.89 -5.78 -6.17
C ARG A 147 22.28 -7.01 -6.99
N THR A 148 22.58 -8.10 -6.29
CA THR A 148 22.73 -9.43 -6.89
C THR A 148 21.41 -10.21 -6.85
N THR A 149 21.09 -10.86 -7.97
CA THR A 149 19.84 -11.57 -8.35
C THR A 149 19.52 -12.79 -7.48
N GLN A 150 18.89 -12.63 -6.32
CA GLN A 150 18.11 -13.71 -5.72
C GLN A 150 16.66 -13.26 -5.59
N ASN A 151 15.72 -14.04 -6.14
CA ASN A 151 14.27 -13.86 -6.07
C ASN A 151 13.81 -14.00 -4.61
N VAL A 152 14.07 -12.97 -3.83
CA VAL A 152 13.77 -12.93 -2.40
C VAL A 152 12.75 -11.83 -2.21
N SER A 153 11.50 -12.23 -1.97
CA SER A 153 10.49 -11.30 -1.46
C SER A 153 11.00 -10.77 -0.12
N SER A 154 11.28 -9.48 -0.04
CA SER A 154 11.79 -8.88 1.18
C SER A 154 10.67 -8.18 1.92
N LEU A 155 10.49 -8.53 3.20
CA LEU A 155 9.60 -7.83 4.11
C LEU A 155 10.45 -6.91 4.98
N TYR A 156 10.11 -5.62 5.02
CA TYR A 156 10.83 -4.64 5.82
C TYR A 156 10.11 -4.41 7.13
N ALA A 157 10.83 -4.67 8.22
CA ALA A 157 10.40 -4.42 9.58
C ALA A 157 11.37 -3.42 10.23
N CYS A 158 10.87 -2.58 11.12
CA CYS A 158 11.72 -1.78 11.99
C CYS A 158 11.39 -2.06 13.45
N ILE A 159 12.42 -2.11 14.29
CA ILE A 159 12.32 -2.17 15.74
C ILE A 159 12.55 -0.77 16.27
N LEU A 160 11.59 -0.23 17.01
CA LEU A 160 11.78 0.95 17.83
C LEU A 160 12.25 0.52 19.22
N ALA A 161 13.54 0.68 19.48
CA ALA A 161 14.17 0.26 20.73
C ALA A 161 14.08 1.37 21.79
N SER A 162 13.67 0.99 23.00
CA SER A 162 13.78 1.84 24.19
C SER A 162 15.26 2.10 24.52
N SER A 163 15.52 3.08 25.39
CA SER A 163 16.88 3.35 25.88
C SER A 163 17.53 2.18 26.63
N GLU A 164 16.74 1.21 27.12
CA GLU A 164 17.22 0.15 28.02
C GLU A 164 17.27 -1.27 27.40
N THR A 165 16.69 -1.52 26.22
CA THR A 165 16.57 -2.91 25.68
C THR A 165 16.79 -3.04 24.17
N GLU A 166 18.02 -3.42 23.77
CA GLU A 166 18.36 -3.76 22.38
C GLU A 166 18.25 -5.28 22.06
N SER A 167 18.38 -6.19 23.04
CA SER A 167 18.65 -7.61 22.75
C SER A 167 17.42 -8.50 22.51
N VAL A 168 16.24 -8.15 23.01
CA VAL A 168 15.06 -9.05 23.01
C VAL A 168 14.30 -8.99 21.69
N THR A 169 14.18 -7.80 21.10
CA THR A 169 13.33 -7.60 19.92
C THR A 169 13.95 -8.20 18.65
N GLY A 170 15.28 -8.27 18.55
CA GLY A 170 15.96 -8.97 17.44
C GLY A 170 15.66 -10.48 17.39
N GLN A 171 15.46 -11.12 18.54
CA GLN A 171 15.02 -12.53 18.59
C GLN A 171 13.55 -12.68 18.17
N LEU A 172 12.72 -11.69 18.49
CA LEU A 172 11.28 -11.69 18.20
C LEU A 172 11.02 -11.63 16.69
N VAL A 173 11.74 -10.78 15.97
CA VAL A 173 11.54 -10.69 14.51
C VAL A 173 12.00 -11.98 13.83
N ASN A 174 13.09 -12.59 14.29
CA ASN A 174 13.51 -13.91 13.82
C ASN A 174 12.47 -15.01 14.08
N ALA A 175 11.71 -14.92 15.17
CA ALA A 175 10.63 -15.85 15.49
C ALA A 175 9.35 -15.61 14.66
N LEU A 176 9.14 -14.39 14.17
CA LEU A 176 8.00 -14.04 13.29
C LEU A 176 8.28 -14.32 11.82
N THR A 177 9.55 -14.41 11.41
CA THR A 177 9.97 -14.72 10.02
C THR A 177 9.30 -15.97 9.44
N PRO A 178 9.20 -17.12 10.15
CA PRO A 178 8.50 -18.30 9.63
C PRO A 178 7.00 -18.09 9.44
N GLN A 179 6.33 -17.37 10.34
CA GLN A 179 4.89 -17.07 10.24
C GLN A 179 4.60 -16.17 9.04
N VAL A 180 5.44 -15.14 8.83
CA VAL A 180 5.36 -14.25 7.67
C VAL A 180 5.67 -14.97 6.35
N GLN A 181 6.56 -15.97 6.37
CA GLN A 181 6.86 -16.81 5.20
C GLN A 181 5.67 -17.68 4.77
N ILE A 182 4.99 -18.32 5.72
CA ILE A 182 3.84 -19.21 5.45
C ILE A 182 2.71 -18.41 4.79
N ASN A 183 2.39 -17.27 5.38
CA ASN A 183 1.36 -16.34 4.94
C ASN A 183 1.55 -15.83 3.49
N ASN A 184 2.77 -15.45 3.11
CA ASN A 184 3.06 -14.99 1.74
C ASN A 184 3.15 -16.12 0.70
N SER A 185 3.45 -17.36 1.11
CA SER A 185 3.60 -18.49 0.18
C SER A 185 2.27 -18.99 -0.40
N MET A 186 1.16 -18.78 0.30
CA MET A 186 -0.18 -19.21 -0.14
C MET A 186 -0.77 -18.33 -1.25
N GLY A 187 -0.29 -17.09 -1.43
CA GLY A 187 -0.72 -16.18 -2.52
C GLY A 187 -0.10 -16.46 -3.89
N PHE A 188 1.00 -17.22 -3.95
CA PHE A 188 1.66 -17.57 -5.22
C PHE A 188 1.15 -18.87 -5.86
N GLY A 189 0.12 -19.49 -5.25
CA GLY A 189 -0.67 -20.55 -5.85
C GLY A 189 -1.54 -20.05 -7.00
N GLY A 190 -0.93 -19.39 -8.00
CA GLY A 190 -1.61 -19.15 -9.27
C GLY A 190 -2.14 -20.48 -9.76
N ARG A 191 -3.47 -20.59 -9.91
CA ARG A 191 -4.13 -21.74 -10.52
C ARG A 191 -3.28 -22.15 -11.70
N GLY A 192 -2.66 -23.33 -11.61
CA GLY A 192 -1.99 -23.91 -12.75
C GLY A 192 -3.02 -24.00 -13.85
N TYR A 193 -2.99 -23.05 -14.77
CA TYR A 193 -3.66 -23.19 -16.05
C TYR A 193 -2.93 -24.36 -16.68
N ALA A 194 -3.46 -25.57 -16.46
CA ALA A 194 -3.26 -26.68 -17.36
C ALA A 194 -3.63 -26.11 -18.72
N ALA A 195 -2.60 -25.79 -19.51
CA ALA A 195 -2.76 -25.42 -20.90
C ALA A 195 -3.41 -26.62 -21.57
N ALA A 196 -4.75 -26.62 -21.60
CA ALA A 196 -5.53 -27.55 -22.37
C ALA A 196 -5.01 -27.43 -23.81
N GLY A 197 -4.53 -28.55 -24.34
CA GLY A 197 -3.60 -28.59 -25.44
C GLY A 197 -4.07 -27.85 -26.68
N TYR A 198 -3.31 -26.82 -27.06
CA TYR A 198 -3.07 -26.58 -28.48
C TYR A 198 -1.78 -27.32 -28.85
N GLY A 199 -1.96 -28.53 -29.36
CA GLY A 199 -0.89 -29.34 -29.93
C GLY A 199 -0.27 -28.59 -31.11
N GLY A 200 0.97 -28.14 -30.94
CA GLY A 200 1.68 -27.43 -31.99
C GLY A 200 3.13 -27.12 -31.65
N GLY A 201 4.02 -28.09 -31.89
CA GLY A 201 5.43 -27.84 -32.21
C GLY A 201 6.35 -27.55 -31.03
N GLY A 202 7.20 -28.53 -30.70
CA GLY A 202 8.16 -28.46 -29.60
C GLY A 202 9.18 -27.33 -29.75
N TYR A 203 9.14 -26.41 -28.79
CA TYR A 203 10.33 -25.79 -28.22
C TYR A 203 10.28 -26.08 -26.72
N GLY A 204 11.25 -26.84 -26.22
CA GLY A 204 11.37 -27.17 -24.81
C GLY A 204 11.63 -25.92 -23.99
N GLY A 205 10.57 -25.23 -23.57
CA GLY A 205 10.62 -24.25 -22.50
C GLY A 205 10.84 -25.02 -21.20
N GLY A 206 12.07 -24.97 -20.67
CA GLY A 206 12.37 -25.49 -19.35
C GLY A 206 11.36 -24.89 -18.36
N GLY A 207 10.59 -25.76 -17.71
CA GLY A 207 9.69 -25.33 -16.65
C GLY A 207 10.51 -24.59 -15.61
N TYR A 208 10.28 -23.28 -15.49
CA TYR A 208 10.73 -22.54 -14.34
C TYR A 208 9.99 -23.14 -13.16
N GLY A 209 10.63 -24.08 -12.47
CA GLY A 209 10.13 -24.59 -11.20
C GLY A 209 9.88 -23.38 -10.32
N VAL A 210 8.66 -23.28 -9.81
CA VAL A 210 8.29 -22.31 -8.77
C VAL A 210 9.08 -22.72 -7.53
N GLY A 211 10.35 -22.32 -7.48
CA GLY A 211 11.18 -22.51 -6.31
C GLY A 211 10.57 -21.69 -5.18
N ASN A 212 10.50 -22.29 -3.99
CA ASN A 212 10.03 -21.61 -2.78
C ASN A 212 10.67 -20.22 -2.70
N ALA A 213 9.85 -19.19 -2.83
CA ALA A 213 10.31 -17.82 -2.67
C ALA A 213 10.76 -17.68 -1.21
N ASN A 214 12.06 -17.66 -0.98
CA ASN A 214 12.60 -17.37 0.34
C ASN A 214 12.21 -15.94 0.66
N VAL A 215 11.26 -15.74 1.58
CA VAL A 215 10.96 -14.39 2.09
C VAL A 215 12.06 -14.03 3.08
N GLN A 216 12.85 -13.00 2.81
CA GLN A 216 13.80 -12.47 3.79
C GLN A 216 13.16 -11.32 4.54
N VAL A 217 13.11 -11.43 5.87
CA VAL A 217 12.70 -10.33 6.72
C VAL A 217 13.94 -9.48 7.02
N ASN A 218 13.93 -8.24 6.56
CA ASN A 218 14.98 -7.25 6.81
C ASN A 218 14.52 -6.38 7.97
N VAL A 219 15.31 -6.38 9.04
CA VAL A 219 14.98 -5.70 10.29
C VAL A 219 15.94 -4.55 10.51
N ALA A 220 15.43 -3.32 10.52
CA ALA A 220 16.16 -2.18 11.04
C ALA A 220 15.90 -2.04 12.54
N THR A 221 16.84 -1.47 13.27
CA THR A 221 16.62 -1.03 14.66
C THR A 221 16.87 0.47 14.72
N VAL A 222 15.91 1.22 15.24
CA VAL A 222 15.97 2.66 15.47
C VAL A 222 15.79 2.88 16.97
N ARG A 223 16.70 3.63 17.58
CA ARG A 223 16.54 4.01 19.00
C ARG A 223 15.43 5.04 19.12
N LEU A 224 14.71 5.03 20.22
CA LEU A 224 13.64 6.00 20.45
C LEU A 224 14.14 7.45 20.37
N SER A 225 15.36 7.74 20.83
CA SER A 225 16.00 9.06 20.69
C SER A 225 16.38 9.45 19.26
N GLU A 226 16.38 8.50 18.33
CA GLU A 226 16.66 8.68 16.90
C GLU A 226 15.38 8.60 16.05
N ALA A 227 14.24 8.33 16.68
CA ALA A 227 12.96 8.19 16.00
C ALA A 227 12.49 9.53 15.44
N SER A 228 11.87 9.46 14.27
CA SER A 228 11.40 10.64 13.56
C SER A 228 10.10 11.15 14.16
N ASN A 229 9.93 12.47 14.26
CA ASN A 229 8.63 13.09 14.52
C ASN A 229 7.76 13.22 13.26
N ASP A 230 8.25 12.73 12.12
CA ASP A 230 7.55 12.71 10.83
C ASP A 230 7.16 11.27 10.48
N TRP A 231 5.84 11.02 10.46
CA TRP A 231 5.22 9.72 10.20
C TRP A 231 5.62 9.12 8.84
N ARG A 232 6.00 9.94 7.86
CA ARG A 232 6.40 9.47 6.53
C ARG A 232 7.70 8.69 6.55
N GLN A 233 8.54 8.91 7.57
CA GLN A 233 9.76 8.11 7.78
C GLN A 233 9.45 6.67 8.23
N TYR A 234 8.19 6.38 8.61
CA TYR A 234 7.74 5.07 9.04
C TYR A 234 7.13 4.23 7.91
N LEU A 235 6.50 4.87 6.90
CA LEU A 235 5.98 4.25 5.66
C LEU A 235 6.93 3.26 4.94
N PRO A 236 8.25 3.50 4.93
CA PRO A 236 9.25 2.55 4.49
C PRO A 236 9.10 1.10 4.98
N TYR A 237 8.60 0.91 6.20
CA TYR A 237 8.52 -0.39 6.84
C TYR A 237 7.08 -0.88 6.81
N SER A 238 6.90 -2.14 6.44
CA SER A 238 5.60 -2.80 6.48
C SER A 238 5.14 -3.06 7.91
N TYR A 239 6.08 -3.13 8.86
CA TYR A 239 5.82 -3.36 10.28
C TYR A 239 6.79 -2.57 11.16
N TRP A 240 6.26 -1.92 12.19
CA TRP A 240 7.04 -1.37 13.30
C TRP A 240 6.82 -2.19 14.57
N PHE A 241 7.88 -2.74 15.13
CA PHE A 241 7.89 -3.51 16.36
C PHE A 241 8.40 -2.64 17.50
N LEU A 242 7.70 -2.65 18.63
CA LEU A 242 8.14 -1.95 19.83
C LEU A 242 7.66 -2.67 21.07
N SER A 243 8.42 -2.56 22.15
CA SER A 243 7.97 -3.03 23.45
C SER A 243 6.97 -2.05 24.05
N MET A 244 6.14 -2.52 24.98
CA MET A 244 5.27 -1.65 25.75
C MET A 244 6.05 -0.57 26.52
N ASN A 245 7.26 -0.88 27.00
CA ASN A 245 8.15 0.09 27.63
C ASN A 245 8.62 1.15 26.64
N ALA A 246 9.01 0.76 25.41
CA ALA A 246 9.40 1.73 24.37
C ALA A 246 8.23 2.63 23.98
N LEU A 247 7.00 2.07 23.93
CA LEU A 247 5.81 2.86 23.66
C LEU A 247 5.52 3.86 24.78
N ARG A 248 5.58 3.41 26.04
CA ARG A 248 5.39 4.27 27.23
C ARG A 248 6.44 5.38 27.27
N GLU A 249 7.71 5.03 27.07
CA GLU A 249 8.81 6.00 26.96
C GLU A 249 8.56 6.99 25.81
N ALA A 250 8.05 6.54 24.65
CA ALA A 250 7.68 7.42 23.55
C ALA A 250 6.57 8.41 23.95
N VAL A 251 5.49 7.93 24.56
CA VAL A 251 4.38 8.80 25.01
C VAL A 251 4.84 9.81 26.06
N GLU A 252 5.65 9.37 27.03
CA GLU A 252 6.05 10.18 28.17
C GLU A 252 7.17 11.18 27.86
N THR A 253 8.16 10.75 27.07
CA THR A 253 9.39 11.53 26.84
C THR A 253 9.43 12.20 25.47
N GLN A 254 8.72 11.65 24.47
CA GLN A 254 8.77 12.09 23.07
C GLN A 254 7.37 12.07 22.43
N PRO A 255 6.42 12.90 22.90
CA PRO A 255 5.02 12.87 22.44
C PRO A 255 4.88 13.08 20.92
N GLU A 256 5.84 13.78 20.30
CA GLU A 256 5.90 13.97 18.85
C GLU A 256 6.16 12.67 18.07
N VAL A 257 7.01 11.78 18.60
CA VAL A 257 7.26 10.45 18.03
C VAL A 257 6.04 9.56 18.20
N ALA A 258 5.41 9.63 19.38
CA ALA A 258 4.18 8.91 19.66
C ALA A 258 3.06 9.33 18.69
N ARG A 259 2.92 10.63 18.44
CA ARG A 259 2.02 11.17 17.41
C ARG A 259 2.36 10.66 16.01
N ALA A 260 3.64 10.70 15.60
CA ALA A 260 4.07 10.20 14.30
C ALA A 260 3.76 8.70 14.10
N LEU A 261 3.88 7.89 15.16
CA LEU A 261 3.46 6.48 15.14
C LEU A 261 1.95 6.34 14.96
N THR A 262 1.15 7.14 15.65
CA THR A 262 -0.31 7.16 15.49
C THR A 262 -0.70 7.57 14.07
N GLU A 263 -0.07 8.61 13.51
CA GLU A 263 -0.26 9.06 12.13
C GLU A 263 0.13 7.98 11.12
N TYR A 264 1.23 7.26 11.35
CA TYR A 264 1.64 6.11 10.52
C TYR A 264 0.60 5.00 10.53
N VAL A 265 0.06 4.64 11.70
CA VAL A 265 -1.02 3.65 11.84
C VAL A 265 -2.29 4.16 11.14
N ALA A 266 -2.66 5.42 11.33
CA ALA A 266 -3.81 6.03 10.67
C ALA A 266 -3.66 6.05 9.14
N ALA A 267 -2.42 6.15 8.64
CA ALA A 267 -2.09 6.04 7.22
C ALA A 267 -2.18 4.60 6.65
N GLY A 268 -2.52 3.60 7.47
CA GLY A 268 -2.57 2.18 7.09
C GLY A 268 -1.32 1.37 7.47
N GLY A 269 -0.36 2.01 8.16
CA GLY A 269 0.80 1.35 8.74
C GLY A 269 0.45 0.27 9.75
N ARG A 270 1.39 -0.65 10.00
CA ARG A 270 1.22 -1.74 10.97
C ARG A 270 2.21 -1.58 12.11
N LEU A 271 1.67 -1.48 13.32
CA LEU A 271 2.42 -1.41 14.57
C LEU A 271 2.26 -2.73 15.32
N VAL A 272 3.32 -3.22 15.94
CA VAL A 272 3.33 -4.45 16.72
C VAL A 272 3.90 -4.15 18.08
N VAL A 273 3.02 -4.02 19.07
CA VAL A 273 3.39 -3.73 20.46
C VAL A 273 3.49 -5.04 21.23
N HIS A 274 4.69 -5.41 21.67
CA HIS A 274 4.89 -6.63 22.45
C HIS A 274 5.07 -6.31 23.94
N SER A 275 4.86 -7.30 24.79
CA SER A 275 5.01 -7.18 26.25
C SER A 275 4.00 -6.21 26.88
N ALA A 276 2.80 -6.12 26.32
CA ALA A 276 1.67 -5.40 26.93
C ALA A 276 0.83 -6.42 27.73
N TRP A 277 1.00 -6.38 29.05
CA TRP A 277 0.46 -7.39 29.97
C TRP A 277 -0.70 -6.89 30.79
N GLU A 278 -0.67 -5.60 31.09
CA GLU A 278 -1.56 -4.99 32.06
C GLU A 278 -2.75 -4.34 31.37
N ALA A 279 -3.87 -4.22 32.09
CA ALA A 279 -5.02 -3.47 31.59
C ALA A 279 -4.65 -1.99 31.32
N GLU A 280 -3.71 -1.46 32.10
CA GLU A 280 -3.16 -0.11 31.91
C GLU A 280 -2.40 0.02 30.59
N ASP A 281 -1.69 -1.02 30.15
CA ASP A 281 -0.97 -1.01 28.86
C ASP A 281 -1.95 -0.90 27.69
N ARG A 282 -3.05 -1.64 27.78
CA ARG A 282 -4.15 -1.55 26.81
C ARG A 282 -4.74 -0.15 26.79
N GLN A 283 -5.04 0.42 27.95
CA GLN A 283 -5.56 1.79 28.04
C GLN A 283 -4.59 2.81 27.45
N LEU A 284 -3.28 2.62 27.65
CA LEU A 284 -2.27 3.50 27.06
C LEU A 284 -2.23 3.40 25.54
N ILE A 285 -2.29 2.19 24.98
CA ILE A 285 -2.36 1.98 23.52
C ILE A 285 -3.64 2.59 22.95
N GLU A 286 -4.78 2.36 23.59
CA GLU A 286 -6.06 2.95 23.19
C GLU A 286 -6.00 4.48 23.27
N LYS A 287 -5.48 5.04 24.36
CA LYS A 287 -5.29 6.49 24.53
C LYS A 287 -4.35 7.08 23.49
N LEU A 288 -3.27 6.38 23.12
CA LEU A 288 -2.32 6.86 22.12
C LEU A 288 -2.95 6.95 20.73
N LEU A 289 -3.71 5.92 20.37
CA LEU A 289 -4.28 5.81 19.03
C LEU A 289 -5.58 6.63 18.89
N PHE A 290 -6.32 6.84 19.98
CA PHE A 290 -7.70 7.38 19.96
C PHE A 290 -7.91 8.58 20.89
N GLY A 291 -6.87 9.03 21.59
CA GLY A 291 -6.96 10.13 22.56
C GLY A 291 -7.71 9.77 23.85
N ASP A 292 -7.93 10.78 24.71
CA ASP A 292 -8.59 10.62 26.02
C ASP A 292 -10.11 10.39 25.95
N GLN A 293 -10.71 10.43 24.76
CA GLN A 293 -12.16 10.62 24.60
C GLN A 293 -12.95 9.36 24.21
N LEU A 294 -12.33 8.18 24.03
CA LEU A 294 -13.04 6.98 23.58
C LEU A 294 -12.79 5.73 24.43
N GLN A 295 -13.85 5.27 25.10
CA GLN A 295 -14.06 3.86 25.37
C GLN A 295 -14.81 3.27 24.17
N LEU A 296 -14.10 2.67 23.20
CA LEU A 296 -14.74 1.97 22.10
C LEU A 296 -14.50 0.46 22.18
N THR A 297 -15.60 -0.27 22.02
CA THR A 297 -15.76 -1.66 21.59
C THR A 297 -15.18 -1.88 20.20
N ARG A 298 -13.89 -1.60 19.99
CA ARG A 298 -13.24 -1.97 18.74
C ARG A 298 -12.88 -3.44 18.78
N SER A 299 -13.12 -4.09 17.65
CA SER A 299 -12.57 -5.39 17.34
C SER A 299 -11.10 -5.26 16.92
N TYR A 300 -10.21 -5.03 17.89
CA TYR A 300 -8.80 -5.38 17.70
C TYR A 300 -8.69 -6.90 17.80
N SER A 301 -7.97 -7.55 16.87
CA SER A 301 -7.59 -8.92 17.12
C SER A 301 -6.50 -8.91 18.20
N TRP A 302 -6.93 -9.12 19.44
CA TRP A 302 -6.04 -9.41 20.56
C TRP A 302 -5.51 -10.83 20.37
N ALA A 303 -4.63 -11.00 19.38
CA ALA A 303 -3.97 -12.26 19.15
C ALA A 303 -2.90 -12.44 20.23
N SER A 304 -3.24 -13.19 21.28
CA SER A 304 -2.21 -13.82 22.08
C SER A 304 -1.44 -14.75 21.14
N LEU A 305 -0.18 -14.43 20.84
CA LEU A 305 0.75 -15.36 20.20
C LEU A 305 0.94 -16.54 21.15
N ARG A 306 0.01 -17.49 21.13
CA ARG A 306 0.18 -18.78 21.80
C ARG A 306 1.25 -19.51 21.00
N THR A 307 2.31 -19.92 21.69
CA THR A 307 3.10 -21.07 21.23
C THR A 307 2.14 -22.19 20.85
N PRO A 308 2.33 -22.88 19.71
CA PRO A 308 1.51 -24.05 19.40
C PRO A 308 1.51 -24.96 20.62
N VAL A 309 0.31 -25.31 21.09
CA VAL A 309 0.17 -26.31 22.14
C VAL A 309 0.77 -27.58 21.55
N ALA A 310 1.69 -28.23 22.29
CA ALA A 310 2.16 -29.55 21.91
C ALA A 310 0.93 -30.40 21.54
N PRO A 311 0.93 -31.09 20.38
CA PRO A 311 -0.25 -31.81 19.95
C PRO A 311 -0.78 -32.71 21.07
N TRP A 312 -2.10 -32.83 21.21
CA TRP A 312 -2.73 -33.59 22.29
C TRP A 312 -2.21 -35.06 22.36
N TRP A 313 -1.71 -35.61 21.26
CA TRP A 313 -1.06 -36.92 21.21
C TRP A 313 0.30 -37.01 21.92
N GLN A 314 1.00 -35.90 22.18
CA GLN A 314 2.23 -35.87 22.99
C GLN A 314 1.95 -35.88 24.50
N ILE A 315 0.74 -35.49 24.93
CA ILE A 315 0.33 -35.57 26.35
C ILE A 315 0.11 -37.04 26.75
N ASP A 316 -0.31 -37.88 25.80
CA ASP A 316 -0.62 -39.29 26.06
C ASP A 316 0.63 -40.20 26.06
N ALA A 317 1.70 -39.77 25.37
CA ALA A 317 2.98 -40.51 25.35
C ALA A 317 3.69 -40.54 26.72
N ARG A 318 3.40 -39.59 27.62
CA ARG A 318 3.96 -39.60 29.00
C ARG A 318 3.19 -40.47 29.99
N ARG A 319 1.99 -40.96 29.65
CA ARG A 319 1.25 -41.92 30.49
C ARG A 319 1.57 -43.39 30.20
N LYS A 320 2.23 -43.71 29.08
CA LYS A 320 2.52 -45.10 28.68
C LYS A 320 3.91 -45.64 29.07
N SER A 321 4.73 -44.88 29.81
CA SER A 321 6.09 -45.31 30.20
C SER A 321 6.34 -45.39 31.71
N GLN A 322 5.32 -45.69 32.52
CA GLN A 322 5.56 -46.28 33.85
C GLN A 322 5.59 -47.81 33.72
N THR A 323 6.79 -48.34 33.49
CA THR A 323 7.07 -49.77 33.58
C THR A 323 6.95 -50.20 35.04
N VAL A 324 5.91 -50.98 35.33
CA VAL A 324 5.74 -51.70 36.60
C VAL A 324 6.83 -52.77 36.68
N VAL A 325 7.73 -52.64 37.66
CA VAL A 325 8.68 -53.70 38.03
C VAL A 325 7.90 -54.77 38.80
N VAL A 326 7.74 -55.94 38.17
CA VAL A 326 7.19 -57.14 38.80
C VAL A 326 8.30 -57.86 39.57
N ALA A 327 8.14 -57.97 40.89
CA ALA A 327 8.88 -58.91 41.74
C ALA A 327 7.96 -60.08 42.11
N PRO A 328 8.49 -61.31 42.28
CA PRO A 328 7.70 -62.53 42.22
C PRO A 328 6.94 -62.83 43.52
N SER A 329 5.80 -63.49 43.31
CA SER A 329 4.87 -64.04 44.28
C SER A 329 5.49 -65.00 45.30
N GLY A 330 5.23 -64.75 46.58
CA GLY A 330 5.31 -65.71 47.68
C GLY A 330 3.90 -66.05 48.20
N GLN A 331 3.73 -67.33 48.52
CA GLN A 331 2.54 -68.09 48.88
C GLN A 331 1.62 -67.55 50.01
N GLU A 332 0.34 -67.93 49.85
CA GLU A 332 -0.55 -68.60 50.83
C GLU A 332 -1.47 -67.83 51.81
N ASN A 333 -2.76 -68.17 51.68
CA ASN A 333 -3.70 -68.69 52.68
C ASN A 333 -4.83 -67.80 53.25
N ASN A 334 -6.05 -68.35 53.03
CA ASN A 334 -7.20 -68.50 53.93
C ASN A 334 -8.37 -67.48 53.98
N ALA A 335 -9.47 -67.93 53.35
CA ALA A 335 -10.80 -68.24 53.96
C ALA A 335 -11.81 -67.08 54.25
N PRO A 336 -13.11 -67.37 54.54
CA PRO A 336 -14.22 -66.99 53.63
C PRO A 336 -15.45 -66.32 54.30
N GLY A 337 -16.43 -65.87 53.49
CA GLY A 337 -17.75 -65.39 53.91
C GLY A 337 -18.01 -63.93 53.50
N THR A 338 -19.20 -63.43 53.17
CA THR A 338 -20.59 -63.91 53.20
C THR A 338 -21.45 -62.87 52.48
N THR A 339 -22.66 -63.30 52.07
CA THR A 339 -23.91 -62.53 51.93
C THR A 339 -24.18 -61.62 50.73
N ARG A 340 -25.49 -61.55 50.46
CA ARG A 340 -26.25 -61.17 49.27
C ARG A 340 -27.05 -59.90 49.59
N GLN A 341 -27.38 -59.13 48.53
CA GLN A 341 -28.56 -58.25 48.36
C GLN A 341 -28.49 -56.75 48.82
N PRO A 342 -29.37 -55.86 48.31
CA PRO A 342 -29.03 -54.88 47.25
C PRO A 342 -29.42 -53.41 47.61
N ASP A 343 -29.37 -52.54 46.59
CA ASP A 343 -29.93 -51.18 46.49
C ASP A 343 -29.14 -50.01 47.10
N SER A 344 -28.62 -49.12 46.25
CA SER A 344 -29.22 -47.79 46.03
C SER A 344 -28.39 -46.97 45.04
N ALA A 345 -29.11 -46.14 44.31
CA ALA A 345 -28.70 -45.37 43.15
C ALA A 345 -27.63 -44.31 43.46
N ASP A 346 -26.67 -44.16 42.55
CA ASP A 346 -26.03 -42.89 42.27
C ASP A 346 -25.97 -42.67 40.75
N ASN A 347 -26.44 -41.49 40.35
CA ASN A 347 -26.53 -41.00 38.99
C ASN A 347 -25.14 -40.68 38.44
N GLU A 348 -24.65 -41.46 37.47
CA GLU A 348 -23.73 -40.95 36.46
C GLU A 348 -24.52 -40.77 35.17
N ALA A 349 -24.73 -39.51 34.78
CA ALA A 349 -25.20 -39.16 33.45
C ALA A 349 -24.08 -39.47 32.46
N THR A 350 -24.13 -40.64 31.85
CA THR A 350 -23.34 -40.97 30.67
C THR A 350 -23.87 -40.11 29.52
N ILE A 351 -23.07 -39.13 29.08
CA ILE A 351 -23.29 -38.41 27.83
C ILE A 351 -23.19 -39.45 26.72
N ASP A 352 -24.31 -39.71 26.03
CA ASP A 352 -24.35 -40.56 24.85
C ASP A 352 -23.62 -39.85 23.69
N VAL A 353 -22.31 -40.13 23.59
CA VAL A 353 -21.43 -39.64 22.53
C VAL A 353 -21.87 -40.15 21.15
N GLY A 354 -22.77 -41.14 21.08
CA GLY A 354 -23.36 -41.65 19.85
C GLY A 354 -24.37 -40.70 19.21
N GLY A 355 -25.20 -40.03 20.02
CA GLY A 355 -26.20 -39.06 19.54
C GLY A 355 -25.55 -37.82 18.92
N LEU A 356 -24.54 -37.26 19.60
CA LEU A 356 -23.83 -36.06 19.13
C LEU A 356 -23.10 -36.29 17.79
N ARG A 357 -22.63 -37.51 17.54
CA ARG A 357 -21.97 -37.89 16.27
C ARG A 357 -22.95 -37.94 15.10
N ASN A 358 -24.16 -38.44 15.33
CA ASN A 358 -25.18 -38.51 14.28
C ASN A 358 -25.75 -37.12 13.98
N ASP A 359 -25.96 -36.29 14.99
CA ASP A 359 -26.49 -34.93 14.79
C ASP A 359 -25.48 -34.03 14.05
N LEU A 360 -24.17 -34.15 14.33
CA LEU A 360 -23.11 -33.47 13.57
C LEU A 360 -22.96 -33.97 12.13
N ALA A 361 -23.14 -35.28 11.90
CA ALA A 361 -23.09 -35.85 10.55
C ALA A 361 -24.26 -35.34 9.70
N ILE A 362 -25.47 -35.28 10.27
CA ILE A 362 -26.67 -34.77 9.60
C ILE A 362 -26.53 -33.27 9.32
N ALA A 363 -26.00 -32.48 10.26
CA ALA A 363 -25.75 -31.06 10.08
C ALA A 363 -24.71 -30.77 8.98
N ALA A 364 -23.62 -31.55 8.94
CA ALA A 364 -22.59 -31.44 7.90
C ALA A 364 -23.12 -31.84 6.52
N GLU A 365 -23.88 -32.92 6.43
CA GLU A 365 -24.49 -33.38 5.18
C GLU A 365 -25.52 -32.37 4.64
N THR A 366 -26.33 -31.77 5.53
CA THR A 366 -27.33 -30.76 5.17
C THR A 366 -26.66 -29.47 4.67
N TRP A 367 -25.56 -29.05 5.31
CA TRP A 367 -24.81 -27.87 4.91
C TRP A 367 -24.07 -28.06 3.59
N VAL A 368 -23.48 -29.24 3.34
CA VAL A 368 -22.85 -29.59 2.06
C VAL A 368 -23.87 -29.61 0.93
N LYS A 369 -25.05 -30.22 1.13
CA LYS A 369 -26.13 -30.21 0.13
C LYS A 369 -26.65 -28.81 -0.17
N ALA A 370 -26.77 -27.95 0.85
CA ALA A 370 -27.20 -26.56 0.67
C ALA A 370 -26.15 -25.70 -0.05
N SER A 371 -24.86 -25.94 0.19
CA SER A 371 -23.76 -25.12 -0.33
C SER A 371 -23.34 -25.48 -1.77
N PHE A 372 -23.59 -26.71 -2.22
CA PHE A 372 -23.10 -27.21 -3.51
C PHE A 372 -24.18 -27.44 -4.58
N GLY A 373 -25.46 -27.28 -4.26
CA GLY A 373 -26.56 -27.31 -5.24
C GLY A 373 -26.49 -28.48 -6.24
N SER A 374 -26.88 -28.24 -7.49
CA SER A 374 -27.00 -29.24 -8.57
C SER A 374 -25.70 -29.96 -8.98
N TYR A 375 -24.55 -29.58 -8.43
CA TYR A 375 -23.26 -30.22 -8.75
C TYR A 375 -23.01 -31.51 -7.95
N TRP A 376 -23.70 -31.70 -6.81
CA TRP A 376 -23.50 -32.88 -5.96
C TRP A 376 -23.93 -34.18 -6.65
N ASP A 377 -25.06 -34.17 -7.35
CA ASP A 377 -25.56 -35.33 -8.09
C ASP A 377 -24.64 -35.70 -9.28
N THR A 378 -23.98 -34.70 -9.87
CA THR A 378 -23.01 -34.92 -10.96
C THR A 378 -21.71 -35.59 -10.46
N TYR A 379 -21.29 -35.30 -9.23
CA TYR A 379 -20.10 -35.91 -8.63
C TYR A 379 -20.34 -37.36 -8.20
N LEU A 380 -21.56 -37.69 -7.75
CA LEU A 380 -21.95 -39.07 -7.45
C LEU A 380 -22.05 -39.93 -8.72
N ASP A 381 -22.61 -39.39 -9.80
CA ASP A 381 -22.64 -40.07 -11.11
C ASP A 381 -21.23 -40.34 -11.66
N ILE A 382 -20.28 -39.43 -11.43
CA ILE A 382 -18.88 -39.61 -11.85
C ILE A 382 -18.14 -40.64 -10.96
N GLY A 383 -18.44 -40.66 -9.66
CA GLY A 383 -17.89 -41.65 -8.72
C GLY A 383 -18.32 -43.08 -9.04
N ASP A 384 -19.60 -43.28 -9.36
CA ASP A 384 -20.15 -44.59 -9.75
C ASP A 384 -19.59 -45.08 -11.09
N VAL A 385 -19.24 -44.18 -12.01
CA VAL A 385 -18.63 -44.53 -13.32
C VAL A 385 -17.16 -44.89 -13.19
N LEU A 386 -16.42 -44.31 -12.24
CA LEU A 386 -14.97 -44.49 -12.13
C LEU A 386 -14.54 -45.62 -11.19
N GLY A 387 -15.44 -46.18 -10.37
CA GLY A 387 -15.19 -47.39 -9.58
C GLY A 387 -14.08 -47.27 -8.53
N ASP A 388 -13.65 -46.04 -8.23
CA ASP A 388 -12.55 -45.76 -7.30
C ASP A 388 -13.09 -45.14 -6.01
N VAL A 389 -13.80 -45.98 -5.26
CA VAL A 389 -14.47 -45.62 -4.00
C VAL A 389 -13.44 -45.16 -2.95
N ASP A 390 -12.22 -45.68 -3.00
CA ASP A 390 -11.13 -45.35 -2.07
C ASP A 390 -10.63 -43.91 -2.25
N ALA A 391 -10.61 -43.39 -3.48
CA ALA A 391 -10.24 -42.01 -3.75
C ALA A 391 -11.31 -41.01 -3.25
N LEU A 392 -12.59 -41.39 -3.32
CA LEU A 392 -13.69 -40.60 -2.80
C LEU A 392 -13.70 -40.61 -1.26
N ASP A 393 -13.46 -41.78 -0.64
CA ASP A 393 -13.38 -41.90 0.83
C ASP A 393 -12.19 -41.13 1.40
N TYR A 394 -11.04 -41.16 0.72
CA TYR A 394 -9.89 -40.33 1.07
C TYR A 394 -10.20 -38.83 0.97
N TYR A 395 -10.87 -38.41 -0.10
CA TYR A 395 -11.23 -37.00 -0.32
C TYR A 395 -12.27 -36.50 0.69
N VAL A 396 -13.24 -37.35 1.04
CA VAL A 396 -14.25 -37.05 2.06
C VAL A 396 -13.64 -37.03 3.46
N GLN A 397 -12.71 -37.94 3.78
CA GLN A 397 -11.97 -37.91 5.05
C GLN A 397 -11.07 -36.67 5.16
N ASP A 398 -10.30 -36.35 4.12
CA ASP A 398 -9.46 -35.15 4.08
C ASP A 398 -10.28 -33.87 4.24
N ARG A 399 -11.42 -33.77 3.54
CA ARG A 399 -12.33 -32.62 3.69
C ARG A 399 -13.04 -32.58 5.03
N ARG A 400 -13.42 -33.72 5.60
CA ARG A 400 -13.98 -33.80 6.96
C ARG A 400 -12.95 -33.40 8.01
N ASP A 401 -11.70 -33.81 7.87
CA ASP A 401 -10.63 -33.46 8.79
C ASP A 401 -10.22 -31.99 8.68
N GLN A 402 -10.24 -31.42 7.46
CA GLN A 402 -10.12 -29.98 7.24
C GLN A 402 -11.29 -29.20 7.83
N LEU A 403 -12.53 -29.70 7.73
CA LEU A 403 -13.70 -29.09 8.35
C LEU A 403 -13.67 -29.18 9.87
N LEU A 404 -13.25 -30.31 10.44
CA LEU A 404 -13.10 -30.46 11.88
C LEU A 404 -11.94 -29.60 12.43
N LYS A 405 -10.87 -29.41 11.64
CA LYS A 405 -9.83 -28.39 11.92
C LYS A 405 -10.43 -26.98 11.89
N ALA A 406 -11.20 -26.63 10.86
CA ALA A 406 -11.83 -25.32 10.71
C ALA A 406 -12.81 -25.00 11.85
N VAL A 407 -13.66 -25.96 12.24
CA VAL A 407 -14.63 -25.85 13.35
C VAL A 407 -13.94 -25.80 14.72
N ALA A 408 -12.79 -26.48 14.88
CA ALA A 408 -11.98 -26.39 16.10
C ALA A 408 -11.17 -25.08 16.21
N THR A 409 -11.02 -24.34 15.11
CA THR A 409 -10.34 -23.04 15.05
C THR A 409 -11.29 -21.84 15.02
N ASP A 410 -12.60 -22.08 15.07
CA ASP A 410 -13.64 -21.05 14.85
C ASP A 410 -13.85 -20.07 16.03
N GLU A 411 -12.82 -19.88 16.87
CA GLU A 411 -12.73 -18.76 17.81
C GLU A 411 -11.85 -17.62 17.31
N VAL A 412 -11.24 -17.74 16.12
CA VAL A 412 -10.42 -16.67 15.53
C VAL A 412 -10.65 -16.61 14.03
N SER A 413 -11.74 -16.00 13.62
CA SER A 413 -11.85 -15.51 12.26
C SER A 413 -12.52 -14.15 12.21
N GLN A 414 -12.11 -13.37 11.22
CA GLN A 414 -12.45 -11.99 10.91
C GLN A 414 -11.61 -10.93 11.65
N LEU A 415 -11.09 -9.95 10.90
CA LEU A 415 -11.17 -8.51 11.22
C LEU A 415 -10.14 -7.62 10.47
N ASN A 416 -10.71 -6.65 9.77
CA ASN A 416 -10.33 -5.24 9.61
C ASN A 416 -8.96 -4.87 9.00
N TYR A 417 -9.03 -4.15 7.87
CA TYR A 417 -7.91 -3.79 6.99
C TYR A 417 -7.78 -2.30 6.65
N LEU A 418 -8.63 -1.41 7.19
CA LEU A 418 -8.59 0.03 6.86
C LEU A 418 -8.29 0.98 8.02
N ASN A 419 -8.02 0.43 9.20
CA ASN A 419 -7.52 1.18 10.35
C ASN A 419 -6.23 0.47 10.75
N GLY A 420 -5.08 1.16 10.73
CA GLY A 420 -3.78 0.51 10.91
C GLY A 420 -3.77 -0.49 12.06
N ARG A 421 -3.11 -1.63 11.83
CA ARG A 421 -3.13 -2.74 12.79
C ARG A 421 -2.15 -2.46 13.90
N VAL A 422 -2.63 -2.47 15.14
CA VAL A 422 -1.77 -2.63 16.31
C VAL A 422 -1.89 -4.07 16.79
N LEU A 423 -0.88 -4.88 16.51
CA LEU A 423 -0.80 -6.26 16.98
C LEU A 423 -0.20 -6.27 18.38
N ILE A 424 -0.92 -6.85 19.35
CA ILE A 424 -0.49 -6.82 20.75
C ILE A 424 -0.21 -8.23 21.26
N SER A 425 1.03 -8.51 21.64
CA SER A 425 1.43 -9.82 22.19
C SER A 425 1.60 -9.76 23.70
N ARG A 426 0.88 -10.65 24.41
CA ARG A 426 0.99 -10.80 25.86
C ARG A 426 2.33 -11.39 26.29
N LYS A 427 2.90 -12.44 25.68
CA LYS A 427 4.04 -13.18 26.27
C LYS A 427 5.43 -12.51 26.18
N SER A 428 6.25 -12.67 27.23
CA SER A 428 7.70 -12.44 27.26
C SER A 428 8.36 -13.70 26.73
N PHE A 429 9.07 -13.58 25.61
CA PHE A 429 9.58 -14.73 24.87
C PHE A 429 10.79 -15.43 25.52
N HIS A 430 11.22 -14.98 26.71
CA HIS A 430 12.30 -15.60 27.49
C HIS A 430 11.98 -17.01 28.01
N GLU A 431 10.73 -17.49 27.88
CA GLU A 431 10.31 -18.82 28.35
C GLU A 431 10.20 -19.89 27.25
N LEU A 432 10.64 -19.62 26.03
CA LEU A 432 10.64 -20.64 24.96
C LEU A 432 11.77 -21.66 25.19
N PRO A 433 11.47 -22.97 25.33
CA PRO A 433 12.50 -24.00 25.41
C PRO A 433 13.30 -24.06 24.09
N ALA A 434 14.62 -24.21 24.18
CA ALA A 434 15.56 -24.19 23.04
C ALA A 434 15.45 -25.36 22.02
N GLY A 435 14.29 -26.03 21.92
CA GLY A 435 14.14 -27.33 21.25
C GLY A 435 13.15 -27.43 20.07
N LEU A 436 12.53 -26.34 19.61
CA LEU A 436 11.57 -26.40 18.50
C LEU A 436 12.22 -25.85 17.22
N LYS A 437 12.79 -26.73 16.40
CA LYS A 437 13.33 -26.39 15.07
C LYS A 437 12.68 -27.10 13.90
N ASP A 438 11.84 -28.11 14.12
CA ASP A 438 11.18 -28.82 13.03
C ASP A 438 9.69 -29.00 13.38
N GLU A 439 8.82 -28.80 12.38
CA GLU A 439 7.36 -28.94 12.39
C GLU A 439 6.54 -27.71 12.86
N ALA A 440 6.28 -26.81 11.90
CA ALA A 440 5.14 -25.91 11.91
C ALA A 440 4.47 -25.98 10.52
N THR A 441 3.40 -26.78 10.41
CA THR A 441 2.58 -26.86 9.20
C THR A 441 1.13 -26.54 9.52
N GLU A 442 0.59 -25.68 8.65
CA GLU A 442 -0.83 -25.49 8.32
C GLU A 442 -1.63 -24.55 9.24
N PHE A 443 -1.68 -23.30 8.79
CA PHE A 443 -2.69 -22.31 9.14
C PHE A 443 -3.27 -21.84 7.79
N ASP A 444 -4.58 -21.98 7.57
CA ASP A 444 -5.22 -21.47 6.35
C ASP A 444 -5.62 -20.02 6.58
N GLY A 445 -4.73 -19.12 6.17
CA GLY A 445 -4.93 -17.68 6.22
C GLY A 445 -5.19 -17.17 4.82
N GLN A 446 -6.43 -16.79 4.52
CA GLN A 446 -6.72 -15.96 3.35
C GLN A 446 -6.06 -14.59 3.57
N GLU A 447 -4.93 -14.37 2.90
CA GLU A 447 -4.18 -13.11 2.90
C GLU A 447 -4.29 -12.37 1.57
N ILE A 448 -4.49 -11.06 1.66
CA ILE A 448 -4.04 -10.08 0.68
C ILE A 448 -3.01 -9.19 1.41
N GLY A 449 -1.72 -9.43 1.14
CA GLY A 449 -0.64 -8.64 1.69
C GLY A 449 -0.57 -7.27 1.00
N MET A 450 -0.76 -6.17 1.74
CA MET A 450 -0.19 -4.88 1.34
C MET A 450 1.33 -4.99 1.54
N VAL A 451 2.02 -5.44 0.51
CA VAL A 451 3.46 -5.30 0.40
C VAL A 451 3.72 -3.84 0.05
N ALA A 452 4.61 -3.16 0.78
CA ALA A 452 5.12 -1.83 0.41
C ALA A 452 6.04 -1.90 -0.84
N GLY A 453 5.70 -2.77 -1.78
CA GLY A 453 6.40 -3.04 -3.01
C GLY A 453 5.49 -2.74 -4.16
N GLU A 454 6.07 -2.04 -5.16
CA GLU A 454 5.39 -1.43 -6.30
C GLU A 454 3.96 -1.90 -6.47
N GLU A 455 3.08 -1.14 -5.83
CA GLU A 455 1.65 -1.23 -5.96
C GLU A 455 1.37 -0.93 -7.43
N PHE A 456 1.30 -1.98 -8.25
CA PHE A 456 0.87 -1.83 -9.62
C PHE A 456 -0.58 -1.36 -9.53
N ASP A 457 -0.76 -0.06 -9.79
CA ASP A 457 -2.05 0.63 -9.73
C ASP A 457 -3.09 0.05 -10.71
N GLY A 458 -2.69 -0.92 -11.53
CA GLY A 458 -3.53 -1.73 -12.40
C GLY A 458 -4.45 -0.89 -13.27
N ASN A 459 -5.69 -1.37 -13.44
CA ASN A 459 -6.71 -0.65 -14.22
C ASN A 459 -7.17 0.65 -13.55
N TRP A 460 -6.94 0.82 -12.26
CA TRP A 460 -7.42 1.99 -11.52
C TRP A 460 -6.79 3.29 -12.04
N SER A 461 -5.51 3.25 -12.45
CA SER A 461 -4.83 4.37 -13.10
C SER A 461 -5.58 4.89 -14.32
N TRP A 462 -5.99 3.99 -15.22
CA TRP A 462 -6.69 4.36 -16.44
C TRP A 462 -8.12 4.85 -16.16
N ARG A 463 -8.77 4.26 -15.17
CA ARG A 463 -10.13 4.59 -14.76
C ARG A 463 -10.25 5.96 -14.09
N ASN A 464 -9.20 6.40 -13.39
CA ASN A 464 -9.18 7.70 -12.72
C ASN A 464 -8.74 8.87 -13.63
N LEU A 465 -8.65 8.67 -14.95
CA LEU A 465 -8.34 9.76 -15.87
C LEU A 465 -9.49 10.77 -15.97
N ILE A 466 -9.17 12.01 -16.31
CA ILE A 466 -10.18 13.06 -16.52
C ILE A 466 -10.79 12.85 -17.91
N THR A 467 -12.06 12.45 -17.96
CA THR A 467 -12.76 12.08 -19.19
C THR A 467 -12.99 13.25 -20.15
N ALA A 468 -13.01 14.48 -19.64
CA ALA A 468 -13.27 15.70 -20.41
C ALA A 468 -12.06 16.20 -21.21
N VAL A 469 -10.84 15.74 -20.92
CA VAL A 469 -9.60 16.36 -21.42
C VAL A 469 -8.59 15.35 -21.94
N GLY A 470 -7.62 15.83 -22.72
CA GLY A 470 -6.59 14.99 -23.32
C GLY A 470 -7.10 14.07 -24.44
N LYS A 471 -8.35 14.26 -24.88
CA LYS A 471 -8.87 13.65 -26.10
C LYS A 471 -8.36 14.46 -27.30
N PRO A 472 -7.37 13.98 -28.07
CA PRO A 472 -7.13 14.59 -29.37
C PRO A 472 -8.43 14.41 -30.16
N PRO A 473 -9.03 15.48 -30.70
CA PRO A 473 -10.25 15.36 -31.48
C PRO A 473 -9.87 14.77 -32.83
N VAL A 474 -9.63 13.45 -32.85
CA VAL A 474 -9.07 12.71 -33.98
C VAL A 474 -9.88 12.99 -35.24
N TRP A 475 -11.20 13.01 -35.13
CA TRP A 475 -12.09 13.34 -36.24
C TRP A 475 -11.92 14.77 -36.74
N THR A 476 -11.80 15.75 -35.85
CA THR A 476 -11.55 17.15 -36.24
C THR A 476 -10.18 17.31 -36.87
N PHE A 477 -9.15 16.62 -36.35
CA PHE A 477 -7.82 16.61 -36.94
C PHE A 477 -7.82 15.96 -38.33
N CYS A 478 -8.40 14.76 -38.47
CA CYS A 478 -8.56 14.07 -39.76
C CYS A 478 -9.33 14.93 -40.76
N PHE A 479 -10.41 15.57 -40.33
CA PHE A 479 -11.19 16.50 -41.14
C PHE A 479 -10.33 17.70 -41.58
N ALA A 480 -9.57 18.32 -40.67
CA ALA A 480 -8.69 19.44 -40.98
C ALA A 480 -7.60 19.05 -41.98
N VAL A 481 -6.96 17.89 -41.81
CA VAL A 481 -5.94 17.36 -42.73
C VAL A 481 -6.55 17.06 -44.11
N ALA A 482 -7.71 16.42 -44.15
CA ALA A 482 -8.41 16.13 -45.40
C ALA A 482 -8.81 17.42 -46.14
N MET A 483 -9.38 18.39 -45.41
CA MET A 483 -9.75 19.69 -45.95
C MET A 483 -8.51 20.46 -46.46
N PHE A 484 -7.40 20.42 -45.72
CA PHE A 484 -6.13 21.02 -46.12
C PHE A 484 -5.56 20.37 -47.39
N GLY A 485 -5.59 19.03 -47.48
CA GLY A 485 -5.17 18.30 -48.68
C GLY A 485 -6.03 18.64 -49.90
N LEU A 486 -7.35 18.76 -49.74
CA LEU A 486 -8.27 19.20 -50.79
C LEU A 486 -8.02 20.65 -51.22
N LEU A 487 -7.75 21.56 -50.27
CA LEU A 487 -7.43 22.94 -50.57
C LEU A 487 -6.09 23.07 -51.30
N LEU A 488 -5.02 22.42 -50.83
CA LEU A 488 -3.69 22.52 -51.43
C LEU A 488 -3.57 21.79 -52.77
N GLY A 489 -4.22 20.63 -52.92
CA GLY A 489 -4.16 19.85 -54.15
C GLY A 489 -5.08 20.44 -55.23
N PRO A 490 -6.29 19.91 -55.38
CA PRO A 490 -7.20 20.34 -56.43
C PRO A 490 -7.65 21.81 -56.29
N GLY A 491 -7.89 22.29 -55.06
CA GLY A 491 -8.37 23.64 -54.82
C GLY A 491 -7.42 24.73 -55.33
N LEU A 492 -6.15 24.64 -54.95
CA LEU A 492 -5.14 25.63 -55.33
C LEU A 492 -4.77 25.56 -56.82
N LEU A 493 -4.73 24.35 -57.39
CA LEU A 493 -4.53 24.17 -58.83
C LEU A 493 -5.66 24.82 -59.63
N PHE A 494 -6.92 24.60 -59.23
CA PHE A 494 -8.08 25.22 -59.88
C PHE A 494 -8.06 26.74 -59.72
N PHE A 495 -7.79 27.26 -58.52
CA PHE A 495 -7.74 28.70 -58.24
C PHE A 495 -6.63 29.42 -59.03
N THR A 496 -5.42 28.86 -59.07
CA THR A 496 -4.30 29.45 -59.82
C THR A 496 -4.45 29.31 -61.34
N ALA A 497 -5.10 28.25 -61.80
CA ALA A 497 -5.49 28.09 -63.20
C ALA A 497 -6.53 29.14 -63.60
N TRP A 498 -7.54 29.37 -62.75
CA TRP A 498 -8.56 30.40 -62.97
C TRP A 498 -7.96 31.82 -63.03
N LEU A 499 -6.94 32.11 -62.22
CA LEU A 499 -6.20 33.38 -62.27
C LEU A 499 -5.21 33.48 -63.45
N GLY A 500 -5.08 32.43 -64.28
CA GLY A 500 -4.16 32.40 -65.43
C GLY A 500 -2.67 32.44 -65.05
N ARG A 501 -2.31 32.24 -63.77
CA ARG A 501 -0.95 32.43 -63.25
C ARG A 501 -0.55 31.28 -62.32
N ARG A 502 -0.15 30.16 -62.92
CA ARG A 502 0.32 28.97 -62.17
C ARG A 502 1.55 29.26 -61.30
N SER A 503 2.38 30.25 -61.65
CA SER A 503 3.54 30.66 -60.86
C SER A 503 3.18 31.21 -59.48
N LEU A 504 1.94 31.65 -59.23
CA LEU A 504 1.49 32.10 -57.91
C LEU A 504 1.47 30.99 -56.85
N MET A 505 1.50 29.72 -57.27
CA MET A 505 1.54 28.58 -56.36
C MET A 505 2.74 28.63 -55.42
N ILE A 506 3.87 29.22 -55.86
CA ILE A 506 5.08 29.38 -55.03
C ILE A 506 4.84 30.24 -53.77
N PHE A 507 3.89 31.18 -53.83
CA PHE A 507 3.55 32.06 -52.71
C PHE A 507 2.38 31.54 -51.89
N PHE A 508 1.36 30.99 -52.54
CA PHE A 508 0.15 30.54 -51.84
C PHE A 508 0.35 29.27 -51.04
N VAL A 509 1.22 28.35 -51.48
CA VAL A 509 1.47 27.11 -50.72
C VAL A 509 2.06 27.42 -49.33
N PRO A 510 3.15 28.19 -49.19
CA PRO A 510 3.67 28.58 -47.88
C PRO A 510 2.66 29.38 -47.04
N LEU A 511 1.89 30.28 -47.67
CA LEU A 511 0.90 31.10 -46.97
C LEU A 511 -0.24 30.24 -46.38
N LEU A 512 -0.81 29.33 -47.17
CA LEU A 512 -1.86 28.43 -46.71
C LEU A 512 -1.34 27.47 -45.63
N ALA A 513 -0.10 26.98 -45.76
CA ALA A 513 0.53 26.14 -44.74
C ALA A 513 0.70 26.91 -43.41
N LEU A 514 1.10 28.18 -43.48
CA LEU A 514 1.22 29.06 -42.30
C LEU A 514 -0.16 29.29 -41.65
N VAL A 515 -1.19 29.62 -42.43
CA VAL A 515 -2.56 29.79 -41.93
C VAL A 515 -3.08 28.50 -41.28
N ALA A 516 -2.88 27.35 -41.93
CA ALA A 516 -3.30 26.06 -41.38
C ALA A 516 -2.56 25.74 -40.07
N THR A 517 -1.26 26.04 -39.97
CA THR A 517 -0.48 25.84 -38.75
C THR A 517 -0.99 26.73 -37.62
N PHE A 518 -1.25 28.01 -37.88
CA PHE A 518 -1.86 28.92 -36.89
C PHE A 518 -3.27 28.48 -36.51
N ALA A 519 -4.07 27.97 -37.44
CA ALA A 519 -5.40 27.45 -37.16
C ALA A 519 -5.34 26.20 -36.27
N ILE A 520 -4.40 25.28 -36.50
CA ILE A 520 -4.21 24.08 -35.65
C ILE A 520 -3.75 24.48 -34.25
N ILE A 521 -2.77 25.40 -34.15
CA ILE A 521 -2.28 25.90 -32.84
C ILE A 521 -3.41 26.61 -32.09
N GLY A 522 -4.13 27.51 -32.77
CA GLY A 522 -5.25 28.25 -32.20
C GLY A 522 -6.38 27.33 -31.77
N TYR A 523 -6.72 26.33 -32.58
CA TYR A 523 -7.70 25.31 -32.23
C TYR A 523 -7.27 24.51 -31.00
N GLY A 524 -6.01 24.06 -30.93
CA GLY A 524 -5.50 23.34 -29.77
C GLY A 524 -5.57 24.18 -28.49
N ILE A 525 -5.25 25.47 -28.56
CA ILE A 525 -5.37 26.41 -27.43
C ILE A 525 -6.84 26.61 -27.02
N LEU A 526 -7.75 26.80 -27.98
CA LEU A 526 -9.17 27.05 -27.70
C LEU A 526 -9.90 25.81 -27.19
N HIS A 527 -9.58 24.63 -27.72
CA HIS A 527 -10.23 23.37 -27.38
C HIS A 527 -9.75 22.82 -26.04
N GLU A 528 -8.44 22.83 -25.79
CA GLU A 528 -7.87 22.32 -24.54
C GLU A 528 -7.96 23.36 -23.41
N GLY A 529 -8.08 24.65 -23.77
CA GLY A 529 -8.05 25.76 -22.83
C GLY A 529 -6.70 25.94 -22.15
N PHE A 530 -6.65 26.90 -21.24
CA PHE A 530 -5.52 27.12 -20.33
C PHE A 530 -5.82 26.64 -18.90
N GLN A 531 -7.02 26.11 -18.69
CA GLN A 531 -7.48 25.70 -17.38
C GLN A 531 -6.83 24.39 -16.97
N THR A 532 -6.65 24.24 -15.65
CA THR A 532 -6.31 22.97 -15.05
C THR A 532 -7.61 22.24 -14.73
N HIS A 533 -7.71 21.00 -15.18
CA HIS A 533 -8.76 20.08 -14.79
C HIS A 533 -8.20 19.12 -13.74
N ILE A 534 -9.01 18.87 -12.73
CA ILE A 534 -8.64 18.06 -11.59
C ILE A 534 -9.77 17.05 -11.35
N ARG A 535 -9.37 15.80 -11.18
CA ARG A 535 -10.27 14.74 -10.71
C ARG A 535 -9.64 14.10 -9.50
N THR A 536 -10.42 13.96 -8.43
CA THR A 536 -9.92 13.41 -7.18
C THR A 536 -10.80 12.27 -6.72
N VAL A 537 -10.18 11.12 -6.43
CA VAL A 537 -10.83 10.04 -5.69
C VAL A 537 -10.13 9.90 -4.35
N SER A 538 -10.87 9.92 -3.24
CA SER A 538 -10.28 9.86 -1.91
C SER A 538 -10.98 8.90 -0.98
N VAL A 539 -10.25 8.46 0.04
CA VAL A 539 -10.74 7.75 1.21
C VAL A 539 -10.35 8.54 2.45
N GLN A 540 -11.28 8.72 3.37
CA GLN A 540 -11.12 9.53 4.57
C GLN A 540 -11.54 8.66 5.74
N SER A 541 -10.61 8.37 6.64
CA SER A 541 -10.94 7.73 7.92
C SER A 541 -10.99 8.83 8.97
N ILE A 542 -12.16 9.02 9.59
CA ILE A 542 -12.38 10.06 10.59
C ILE A 542 -12.86 9.39 11.87
N ASP A 543 -12.18 9.71 12.96
CA ASP A 543 -12.70 9.49 14.31
C ASP A 543 -13.67 10.63 14.66
N PRO A 544 -14.98 10.37 14.80
CA PRO A 544 -15.96 11.40 15.07
C PRO A 544 -15.87 11.97 16.50
N GLY A 545 -15.23 11.25 17.44
CA GLY A 545 -15.07 11.73 18.82
C GLY A 545 -14.03 12.84 18.92
N THR A 546 -12.89 12.64 18.28
CA THR A 546 -11.78 13.62 18.29
C THR A 546 -11.77 14.55 17.07
N GLY A 547 -12.46 14.16 16.00
CA GLY A 547 -12.30 14.74 14.67
C GLY A 547 -10.97 14.36 14.00
N ASN A 548 -10.09 13.62 14.65
CA ASN A 548 -8.81 13.27 14.05
C ASN A 548 -9.00 12.17 13.01
N GLY A 549 -8.13 12.13 12.02
CA GLY A 549 -8.30 11.20 10.93
C GLY A 549 -7.13 11.18 9.95
N PHE A 550 -7.33 10.48 8.86
CA PHE A 550 -6.37 10.41 7.77
C PHE A 550 -7.09 10.41 6.43
N VAL A 551 -6.50 11.09 5.45
CA VAL A 551 -7.03 11.22 4.10
C VAL A 551 -6.02 10.69 3.11
N TRP A 552 -6.44 9.70 2.31
CA TRP A 552 -5.75 9.26 1.10
C TRP A 552 -6.51 9.75 -0.11
N SER A 553 -5.83 10.31 -1.11
CA SER A 553 -6.44 10.77 -2.34
C SER A 553 -5.58 10.52 -3.57
N ARG A 554 -6.21 10.05 -4.63
CA ARG A 554 -5.65 9.91 -5.96
C ARG A 554 -6.10 11.10 -6.79
N GLN A 555 -5.16 11.98 -7.10
CA GLN A 555 -5.40 13.27 -7.71
C GLN A 555 -4.87 13.24 -9.15
N SER A 556 -5.77 13.22 -10.11
CA SER A 556 -5.47 13.30 -11.54
C SER A 556 -5.51 14.75 -12.00
N TYR A 557 -4.47 15.17 -12.69
CA TYR A 557 -4.30 16.51 -13.21
C TYR A 557 -4.13 16.49 -14.71
N PHE A 558 -4.76 17.47 -15.35
CA PHE A 558 -4.47 17.85 -16.73
C PHE A 558 -4.45 19.38 -16.79
N SER A 559 -3.36 19.97 -17.25
CA SER A 559 -3.25 21.42 -17.35
C SER A 559 -2.77 21.86 -18.71
N GLY A 560 -3.52 22.75 -19.36
CA GLY A 560 -3.09 23.39 -20.61
C GLY A 560 -1.83 24.25 -20.42
N LEU A 561 -1.75 24.94 -19.27
CA LEU A 561 -0.60 25.74 -18.86
C LEU A 561 -0.32 25.54 -17.37
N PRO A 562 0.59 24.62 -16.99
CA PRO A 562 0.86 24.30 -15.60
C PRO A 562 1.42 25.52 -14.86
N PRO A 563 1.10 25.68 -13.57
CA PRO A 563 1.62 26.78 -12.78
C PRO A 563 3.14 26.66 -12.63
N LYS A 564 3.84 27.76 -12.93
CA LYS A 564 5.31 27.83 -12.81
C LYS A 564 5.80 27.66 -11.37
N SER A 565 4.94 27.97 -10.39
CA SER A 565 5.23 27.82 -8.96
C SER A 565 5.24 26.37 -8.48
N GLY A 566 4.78 25.41 -9.30
CA GLY A 566 4.61 24.02 -8.89
C GLY A 566 3.34 23.79 -8.07
N LEU A 567 3.24 22.61 -7.46
CA LEU A 567 2.13 22.20 -6.60
C LEU A 567 2.57 22.28 -5.12
N PRO A 568 2.09 23.25 -4.33
CA PRO A 568 2.41 23.33 -2.90
C PRO A 568 1.58 22.32 -2.10
N PHE A 569 2.22 21.50 -1.28
CA PHE A 569 1.57 20.67 -0.26
C PHE A 569 2.13 20.98 1.12
N ARG A 570 1.38 20.63 2.17
CA ARG A 570 1.88 20.77 3.54
C ARG A 570 3.08 19.87 3.80
N SER A 571 3.87 20.22 4.79
CA SER A 571 5.04 19.44 5.17
C SER A 571 4.73 18.09 5.75
N ASN A 572 3.53 17.83 6.26
CA ASN A 572 3.12 16.50 6.77
C ASN A 572 2.38 15.66 5.73
N THR A 573 2.23 16.16 4.50
CA THR A 573 1.60 15.44 3.40
C THR A 573 2.60 14.46 2.78
N TYR A 574 2.17 13.23 2.56
CA TYR A 574 2.81 12.27 1.68
C TYR A 574 2.34 12.52 0.25
N VAL A 575 3.27 12.61 -0.70
CA VAL A 575 2.94 12.79 -2.13
C VAL A 575 3.83 11.86 -2.93
N ARG A 576 3.25 11.10 -3.85
CA ARG A 576 3.97 10.20 -4.75
C ARG A 576 3.40 10.31 -6.17
N PRO A 577 4.23 10.36 -7.22
CA PRO A 577 3.74 10.25 -8.58
C PRO A 577 3.22 8.84 -8.85
N VAL A 578 2.11 8.77 -9.57
CA VAL A 578 1.49 7.53 -9.98
C VAL A 578 1.65 7.40 -11.49
N HIS A 579 2.31 6.34 -11.91
CA HIS A 579 2.58 6.06 -13.32
C HIS A 579 1.66 4.94 -13.83
N PRO A 580 1.20 5.01 -15.10
CA PRO A 580 0.47 3.91 -15.69
C PRO A 580 1.37 2.68 -15.83
N GLU A 581 0.79 1.51 -15.56
CA GLU A 581 1.47 0.23 -15.76
C GLU A 581 1.98 0.12 -17.21
N GLY A 582 3.24 -0.32 -17.36
CA GLY A 582 3.90 -0.47 -18.66
C GLY A 582 4.52 0.82 -19.23
N GLN A 583 4.11 2.02 -18.80
CA GLN A 583 4.74 3.27 -19.26
C GLN A 583 6.14 3.49 -18.68
N GLN A 584 6.46 2.83 -17.55
CA GLN A 584 7.79 2.86 -16.91
C GLN A 584 8.88 2.15 -17.73
N SER A 585 8.51 1.35 -18.72
CA SER A 585 9.44 0.37 -19.30
C SER A 585 10.34 0.88 -20.44
N SER A 586 10.13 2.09 -20.97
CA SER A 586 10.77 2.47 -22.25
C SER A 586 11.80 3.61 -22.26
N TYR A 587 11.96 4.47 -21.23
CA TYR A 587 12.99 5.54 -21.24
C TYR A 587 13.30 6.11 -19.84
N PRO A 588 14.54 6.55 -19.48
CA PRO A 588 15.86 6.33 -20.08
C PRO A 588 16.86 5.58 -19.16
N ARG A 589 17.84 4.92 -19.77
CA ARG A 589 19.03 4.35 -19.11
C ARG A 589 19.73 5.40 -18.23
N TYR A 590 20.00 5.05 -16.97
CA TYR A 590 21.15 5.50 -16.15
C TYR A 590 21.57 6.98 -16.29
N ASP A 591 20.63 7.90 -16.34
CA ASP A 591 20.91 9.33 -16.38
C ASP A 591 20.84 9.95 -14.96
N ASP A 592 21.35 11.17 -14.85
CA ASP A 592 21.34 12.01 -13.64
C ASP A 592 19.96 12.07 -12.97
N PRO A 593 19.76 11.53 -11.74
CA PRO A 593 18.46 11.54 -11.06
C PRO A 593 17.93 12.96 -10.88
N SER A 594 18.81 13.95 -10.76
CA SER A 594 18.42 15.35 -10.58
C SER A 594 17.74 15.99 -11.81
N LYS A 595 17.80 15.35 -12.99
CA LYS A 595 17.09 15.81 -14.21
C LYS A 595 15.65 15.30 -14.29
N TYR A 596 15.34 14.26 -13.52
CA TYR A 596 14.03 13.59 -13.52
C TYR A 596 13.24 13.90 -12.25
N VAL A 597 13.75 14.82 -11.42
CA VAL A 597 13.11 15.25 -10.19
C VAL A 597 11.76 15.85 -10.56
N GLY A 598 10.74 15.06 -10.30
CA GLY A 598 9.37 15.50 -10.34
C GLY A 598 8.94 16.15 -9.02
N SER A 599 9.78 16.17 -7.99
CA SER A 599 9.41 16.62 -6.66
C SER A 599 10.57 17.24 -5.88
N ASP A 600 10.41 18.48 -5.43
CA ASP A 600 11.30 19.07 -4.44
C ASP A 600 10.66 18.88 -3.05
N ILE A 601 11.21 17.97 -2.24
CA ILE A 601 10.78 17.79 -0.84
C ILE A 601 11.60 18.75 0.02
N LEU A 602 11.04 19.93 0.29
CA LEU A 602 11.59 20.88 1.25
C LEU A 602 11.32 20.36 2.68
N LEU A 603 12.36 20.03 3.45
CA LEU A 603 12.23 19.76 4.88
C LEU A 603 12.03 21.12 5.60
N GLY A 604 10.77 21.45 5.89
CA GLY A 604 10.25 22.73 6.41
C GLY A 604 8.73 22.66 6.60
N ASP A 605 7.98 23.76 6.43
CA ASP A 605 6.51 23.78 6.64
C ASP A 605 5.67 23.43 5.39
N ALA A 606 6.30 23.37 4.21
CA ALA A 606 5.63 23.01 2.96
C ALA A 606 6.60 22.32 1.99
N GLN A 607 6.09 21.38 1.20
CA GLN A 607 6.78 20.79 0.05
C GLN A 607 6.23 21.40 -1.24
N VAL A 608 7.05 21.54 -2.28
CA VAL A 608 6.61 22.15 -3.54
C VAL A 608 7.05 21.30 -4.71
N TRP A 609 6.09 20.76 -5.45
CA TRP A 609 6.36 19.89 -6.60
C TRP A 609 6.47 20.73 -7.87
N GLN A 610 7.67 21.26 -8.13
CA GLN A 610 7.96 22.07 -9.31
C GLN A 610 8.27 21.22 -10.54
N GLY A 611 7.84 21.67 -11.72
CA GLY A 611 8.15 21.00 -13.00
C GLY A 611 7.51 19.62 -13.18
N TRP A 612 6.82 19.10 -12.17
CA TRP A 612 6.07 17.85 -12.25
C TRP A 612 4.97 17.96 -13.28
N LEU A 613 4.08 18.95 -13.12
CA LEU A 613 2.94 19.11 -14.00
C LEU A 613 3.41 19.61 -15.38
N ARG A 614 3.36 18.72 -16.37
CA ARG A 614 3.70 18.93 -17.76
C ARG A 614 2.47 19.44 -18.49
N PRO A 615 2.63 20.42 -19.40
CA PRO A 615 1.52 20.91 -20.20
C PRO A 615 0.89 19.77 -21.01
N ARG A 616 -0.44 19.68 -20.96
CA ARG A 616 -1.27 18.81 -21.81
C ARG A 616 -0.98 17.31 -21.64
N GLN A 617 -0.51 16.91 -20.47
CA GLN A 617 -0.34 15.51 -20.10
C GLN A 617 -1.22 15.19 -18.89
N HIS A 618 -1.84 14.01 -18.91
CA HIS A 618 -2.49 13.46 -17.74
C HIS A 618 -1.43 12.96 -16.77
N GLN A 619 -1.50 13.41 -15.54
CA GLN A 619 -0.56 13.02 -14.50
C GLN A 619 -1.29 12.79 -13.20
N GLN A 620 -0.89 11.78 -12.44
CA GLN A 620 -1.56 11.37 -11.23
C GLN A 620 -0.62 11.45 -10.02
N LEU A 621 -1.15 11.92 -8.90
CA LEU A 621 -0.50 11.87 -7.60
C LEU A 621 -1.32 10.99 -6.65
N LEU A 622 -0.63 10.20 -5.84
CA LEU A 622 -1.17 9.65 -4.60
C LEU A 622 -0.76 10.59 -3.48
N VAL A 623 -1.74 11.11 -2.74
CA VAL A 623 -1.57 12.13 -1.71
C VAL A 623 -2.20 11.60 -0.42
N GLY A 624 -1.42 11.55 0.66
CA GLY A 624 -1.87 11.12 1.98
C GLY A 624 -1.55 12.18 3.03
N HIS A 625 -2.46 12.51 3.95
CA HIS A 625 -2.11 13.38 5.08
C HIS A 625 -3.01 13.12 6.29
N PRO A 626 -2.50 13.39 7.52
CA PRO A 626 -3.35 13.40 8.70
C PRO A 626 -4.31 14.58 8.65
N VAL A 627 -5.43 14.44 9.36
CA VAL A 627 -6.44 15.48 9.56
C VAL A 627 -6.65 15.64 11.04
N ASP A 628 -6.57 16.89 11.51
CA ASP A 628 -6.86 17.24 12.89
C ASP A 628 -8.24 17.92 12.94
N SER A 629 -9.08 17.53 13.90
CA SER A 629 -10.36 18.20 14.17
C SER A 629 -11.31 18.32 12.97
N ALA A 630 -11.40 17.27 12.15
CA ALA A 630 -12.43 17.13 11.11
C ALA A 630 -13.83 17.31 11.69
N PRO A 631 -14.72 18.04 11.00
CA PRO A 631 -16.11 18.13 11.41
C PRO A 631 -16.79 16.76 11.31
N ALA A 632 -17.71 16.48 12.23
CA ALA A 632 -18.57 15.32 12.12
C ALA A 632 -19.35 15.35 10.80
N VAL A 633 -19.40 14.22 10.11
CA VAL A 633 -20.03 14.09 8.79
C VAL A 633 -21.52 13.81 8.93
N LEU A 634 -21.89 13.01 9.93
CA LEU A 634 -23.26 12.63 10.25
C LEU A 634 -23.59 12.96 11.71
N ALA A 635 -24.85 13.30 11.97
CA ALA A 635 -25.45 13.18 13.29
C ALA A 635 -26.45 12.04 13.25
N MET A 636 -26.32 11.10 14.20
CA MET A 636 -27.15 9.90 14.26
C MET A 636 -27.80 9.79 15.64
N SER A 637 -29.05 9.33 15.67
CA SER A 637 -29.78 9.04 16.91
C SER A 637 -30.83 7.96 16.65
N LYS A 638 -30.87 6.91 17.48
CA LYS A 638 -31.89 5.86 17.37
C LYS A 638 -33.22 6.37 17.94
N LEU A 639 -34.31 6.23 17.18
CA LEU A 639 -35.66 6.60 17.62
C LEU A 639 -36.30 5.45 18.40
N GLU A 640 -37.34 5.74 19.18
CA GLU A 640 -38.13 4.72 19.88
C GLU A 640 -38.79 3.71 18.91
N SER A 641 -39.02 4.10 17.65
CA SER A 641 -39.50 3.21 16.58
C SER A 641 -38.49 2.15 16.15
N GLY A 642 -37.22 2.27 16.56
CA GLY A 642 -36.10 1.45 16.08
C GLY A 642 -35.42 1.99 14.82
N GLU A 643 -36.00 3.00 14.17
CA GLU A 643 -35.40 3.70 13.03
C GLU A 643 -34.20 4.55 13.46
N LEU A 644 -33.25 4.74 12.55
CA LEU A 644 -32.09 5.59 12.77
C LEU A 644 -32.33 6.97 12.15
N ARG A 645 -32.47 7.99 12.99
CA ARG A 645 -32.50 9.38 12.52
C ARG A 645 -31.08 9.82 12.19
N THR A 646 -30.85 10.11 10.92
CA THR A 646 -29.55 10.51 10.38
C THR A 646 -29.66 11.90 9.76
N LYS A 647 -28.73 12.79 10.10
CA LYS A 647 -28.61 14.13 9.53
C LYS A 647 -27.25 14.32 8.86
N ASN A 648 -27.27 14.81 7.62
CA ASN A 648 -26.06 15.24 6.92
C ASN A 648 -25.56 16.56 7.53
N LEU A 649 -24.35 16.56 8.08
CA LEU A 649 -23.71 17.74 8.68
C LEU A 649 -22.74 18.45 7.73
N THR A 650 -22.53 17.93 6.52
CA THR A 650 -21.66 18.54 5.52
C THR A 650 -22.43 19.51 4.63
N ASN A 651 -21.68 20.32 3.88
CA ASN A 651 -22.23 21.22 2.86
C ASN A 651 -22.43 20.51 1.50
N ALA A 652 -22.07 19.23 1.40
CA ALA A 652 -22.12 18.46 0.17
C ALA A 652 -23.25 17.44 0.21
N THR A 653 -23.82 17.15 -0.95
CA THR A 653 -24.76 16.03 -1.10
C THR A 653 -23.99 14.70 -0.98
N MET A 654 -24.50 13.80 -0.14
CA MET A 654 -24.01 12.44 -0.02
C MET A 654 -24.76 11.56 -1.01
N LEU A 655 -24.03 11.04 -2.00
CA LEU A 655 -24.58 10.15 -3.02
C LEU A 655 -25.09 8.85 -2.42
N THR A 656 -24.33 8.30 -1.46
CA THR A 656 -24.63 7.04 -0.79
C THR A 656 -24.23 7.16 0.67
N VAL A 657 -25.11 6.71 1.57
CA VAL A 657 -24.85 6.58 2.99
C VAL A 657 -25.16 5.15 3.40
N VAL A 658 -24.20 4.49 4.03
CA VAL A 658 -24.34 3.14 4.59
C VAL A 658 -23.92 3.20 6.05
N ILE A 659 -24.75 2.67 6.95
CA ILE A 659 -24.48 2.65 8.39
C ILE A 659 -24.74 1.23 8.90
N ARG A 660 -23.87 0.71 9.76
CA ARG A 660 -24.04 -0.58 10.46
C ARG A 660 -24.25 -0.33 11.95
N GLY A 661 -25.38 -0.74 12.49
CA GLY A 661 -25.68 -0.71 13.92
C GLY A 661 -24.93 -1.75 14.74
N ALA A 662 -25.16 -1.74 16.05
CA ALA A 662 -24.57 -2.69 16.99
C ALA A 662 -25.01 -4.14 16.72
N ASP A 663 -26.29 -4.31 16.40
CA ASP A 663 -26.99 -5.59 16.29
C ASP A 663 -26.96 -6.15 14.84
N GLU A 664 -25.96 -5.75 14.05
CA GLU A 664 -25.84 -6.05 12.61
C GLU A 664 -26.99 -5.50 11.74
N ASP A 665 -27.79 -4.58 12.28
CA ASP A 665 -28.76 -3.81 11.51
C ASP A 665 -28.03 -2.90 10.50
N TYR A 666 -28.47 -2.89 9.24
CA TYR A 666 -27.94 -1.97 8.24
C TYR A 666 -28.94 -0.89 7.88
N TYR A 667 -28.43 0.31 7.63
CA TYR A 667 -29.22 1.45 7.16
C TYR A 667 -28.59 1.98 5.88
N TYR A 668 -29.44 2.34 4.92
CA TYR A 668 -29.00 2.84 3.62
C TYR A 668 -29.83 4.06 3.21
N PHE A 669 -29.15 5.03 2.63
CA PHE A 669 -29.81 6.14 1.94
C PHE A 669 -29.02 6.55 0.70
N ALA A 670 -29.73 7.01 -0.33
CA ALA A 670 -29.15 7.57 -1.54
C ALA A 670 -29.56 9.04 -1.68
N ASP A 671 -28.61 9.89 -2.08
CA ASP A 671 -28.83 11.32 -2.35
C ASP A 671 -29.26 12.15 -1.12
N LEU A 672 -28.58 11.98 0.02
CA LEU A 672 -28.83 12.76 1.25
C LEU A 672 -28.29 14.18 1.09
N LYS A 673 -29.17 15.17 0.98
CA LYS A 673 -28.78 16.56 0.72
C LYS A 673 -28.11 17.19 1.94
N ALA A 674 -27.33 18.23 1.70
CA ALA A 674 -26.68 19.01 2.75
C ALA A 674 -27.70 19.50 3.79
N GLY A 675 -27.46 19.21 5.07
CA GLY A 675 -28.34 19.58 6.18
C GLY A 675 -29.63 18.77 6.32
N GLU A 676 -29.94 17.87 5.39
CA GLU A 676 -31.15 17.04 5.41
C GLU A 676 -31.12 16.05 6.57
N THR A 677 -32.29 15.79 7.15
CA THR A 677 -32.50 14.79 8.20
C THR A 677 -33.51 13.77 7.71
N VAL A 678 -33.17 12.49 7.83
CA VAL A 678 -34.00 11.36 7.39
C VAL A 678 -34.05 10.32 8.49
N ASP A 679 -35.22 9.71 8.68
CA ASP A 679 -35.41 8.56 9.55
C ASP A 679 -35.27 7.30 8.68
N LEU A 680 -34.25 6.48 8.96
CA LEU A 680 -33.88 5.32 8.16
C LEU A 680 -34.37 4.04 8.84
N PRO A 681 -35.22 3.23 8.18
CA PRO A 681 -35.52 1.89 8.67
C PRO A 681 -34.31 0.96 8.48
N ALA A 682 -34.18 -0.03 9.36
CA ALA A 682 -33.22 -1.11 9.17
C ALA A 682 -33.60 -1.92 7.91
N ILE A 683 -32.59 -2.31 7.14
CA ILE A 683 -32.75 -3.09 5.92
C ILE A 683 -31.78 -4.28 5.90
N ASP A 684 -32.14 -5.30 5.12
CA ASP A 684 -31.30 -6.49 4.94
C ASP A 684 -30.00 -6.16 4.20
N VAL A 685 -28.89 -6.76 4.64
CA VAL A 685 -27.55 -6.52 4.09
C VAL A 685 -27.48 -6.80 2.59
N SER A 686 -28.19 -7.81 2.07
CA SER A 686 -28.19 -8.13 0.64
C SER A 686 -28.84 -7.03 -0.21
N LEU A 687 -29.83 -6.33 0.36
CA LEU A 687 -30.46 -5.17 -0.28
C LEU A 687 -29.52 -3.97 -0.27
N VAL A 688 -28.77 -3.78 0.83
CA VAL A 688 -27.72 -2.75 0.93
C VAL A 688 -26.67 -2.97 -0.15
N GLU A 689 -26.11 -4.19 -0.26
CA GLU A 689 -25.11 -4.57 -1.25
C GLU A 689 -25.61 -4.35 -2.69
N SER A 690 -26.86 -4.74 -2.98
CA SER A 690 -27.47 -4.50 -4.29
C SER A 690 -27.58 -3.00 -4.62
N ASN A 691 -27.99 -2.19 -3.64
CA ASN A 691 -28.10 -0.74 -3.80
C ASN A 691 -26.73 -0.07 -3.95
N ILE A 692 -25.71 -0.52 -3.20
CA ILE A 692 -24.32 -0.07 -3.35
C ILE A 692 -23.80 -0.44 -4.74
N ALA A 693 -23.98 -1.68 -5.19
CA ALA A 693 -23.53 -2.13 -6.50
C ALA A 693 -24.13 -1.29 -7.63
N ARG A 694 -25.42 -0.93 -7.53
CA ARG A 694 -26.09 -0.02 -8.47
C ARG A 694 -25.53 1.40 -8.40
N ALA A 695 -25.40 1.96 -7.20
CA ALA A 695 -24.83 3.30 -7.03
C ALA A 695 -23.39 3.39 -7.57
N MET A 696 -22.59 2.35 -7.32
CA MET A 696 -21.22 2.26 -7.78
C MET A 696 -21.12 2.02 -9.28
N SER A 697 -22.07 1.32 -9.93
CA SER A 697 -22.05 1.18 -11.40
C SER A 697 -22.20 2.51 -12.13
N ASP A 698 -22.94 3.44 -11.54
CA ASP A 698 -23.19 4.78 -12.12
C ASP A 698 -22.00 5.72 -11.93
N ILE A 699 -21.19 5.50 -10.90
CA ILE A 699 -20.07 6.36 -10.49
C ILE A 699 -18.72 5.72 -10.87
N LYS A 700 -18.70 4.43 -11.22
CA LYS A 700 -17.48 3.66 -11.47
C LYS A 700 -16.58 4.44 -12.42
N PRO A 701 -15.35 4.80 -11.99
CA PRO A 701 -14.43 5.49 -12.85
C PRO A 701 -14.23 4.68 -14.13
N GLN A 702 -14.62 5.24 -15.28
CA GLN A 702 -14.47 4.60 -16.58
C GLN A 702 -13.16 5.08 -17.20
N ALA A 703 -12.43 4.15 -17.81
CA ALA A 703 -11.35 4.54 -18.69
C ALA A 703 -11.95 5.41 -19.82
N PRO A 704 -11.23 6.43 -20.31
CA PRO A 704 -11.61 7.12 -21.54
C PRO A 704 -12.00 6.09 -22.62
N PRO A 705 -13.15 6.24 -23.30
CA PRO A 705 -13.63 5.27 -24.29
C PRO A 705 -12.59 4.94 -25.38
N GLU A 706 -11.67 5.87 -25.64
CA GLU A 706 -10.57 5.74 -26.59
C GLU A 706 -9.48 4.75 -26.13
N LEU A 707 -9.36 4.52 -24.82
CA LEU A 707 -8.47 3.52 -24.23
C LEU A 707 -9.16 2.17 -24.04
N ASP A 708 -10.47 2.19 -23.78
CA ASP A 708 -11.27 0.98 -23.51
C ASP A 708 -11.69 0.26 -24.80
N SER A 709 -12.00 1.03 -25.85
CA SER A 709 -12.19 0.46 -27.18
C SER A 709 -10.82 0.26 -27.83
N GLY A 710 -10.44 -0.99 -28.14
CA GLY A 710 -9.28 -1.33 -28.97
C GLY A 710 -9.31 -0.74 -30.40
N GLY A 711 -10.14 0.28 -30.65
CA GLY A 711 -10.26 1.07 -31.86
C GLY A 711 -9.16 2.12 -31.97
N SER A 712 -7.90 1.71 -31.97
CA SER A 712 -6.94 2.42 -32.82
C SER A 712 -7.53 2.40 -34.22
N LEU A 713 -7.77 3.57 -34.82
CA LEU A 713 -8.34 3.74 -36.17
C LEU A 713 -7.55 2.96 -37.24
N LEU A 714 -6.34 2.50 -36.90
CA LEU A 714 -5.45 1.69 -37.73
C LEU A 714 -4.92 0.40 -37.05
N GLY A 715 -5.49 -0.05 -35.91
CA GLY A 715 -5.07 -1.29 -35.23
C GLY A 715 -3.60 -1.38 -34.74
N PHE A 716 -2.86 -0.26 -34.67
CA PHE A 716 -1.42 -0.28 -34.35
C PHE A 716 -1.10 -0.32 -32.86
N VAL A 717 -2.05 -0.03 -31.98
CA VAL A 717 -1.84 -0.18 -30.53
C VAL A 717 -2.36 -1.56 -30.14
N ARG A 718 -1.46 -2.54 -30.02
CA ARG A 718 -1.75 -3.75 -29.25
C ARG A 718 -1.94 -3.28 -27.82
N GLN A 719 -3.17 -3.32 -27.31
CA GLN A 719 -3.36 -3.46 -25.86
C GLN A 719 -2.55 -4.70 -25.49
N SER A 720 -1.43 -4.51 -24.80
CA SER A 720 -0.94 -5.58 -23.95
C SER A 720 -2.12 -5.95 -23.08
N ASN A 721 -2.58 -7.20 -23.13
CA ASN A 721 -3.51 -7.71 -22.14
C ASN A 721 -2.88 -7.35 -20.80
N VAL A 722 -3.39 -6.30 -20.15
CA VAL A 722 -2.98 -5.94 -18.80
C VAL A 722 -3.60 -7.04 -17.97
N VAL A 723 -2.84 -8.12 -17.85
CA VAL A 723 -3.22 -9.33 -17.13
C VAL A 723 -3.49 -8.89 -15.70
N GLY A 724 -4.69 -9.17 -15.20
CA GLY A 724 -5.22 -8.66 -13.94
C GLY A 724 -4.39 -9.10 -12.73
N GLY A 725 -3.27 -8.42 -12.49
CA GLY A 725 -2.68 -8.34 -11.17
C GLY A 725 -3.71 -7.76 -10.21
N GLU A 726 -3.79 -8.33 -9.01
CA GLU A 726 -4.67 -7.81 -7.98
C GLU A 726 -4.30 -6.33 -7.71
N GLU A 727 -5.31 -5.48 -7.88
CA GLU A 727 -5.20 -4.03 -7.75
C GLU A 727 -4.98 -3.70 -6.27
N LEU A 728 -3.74 -3.34 -5.88
CA LEU A 728 -3.37 -3.18 -4.46
C LEU A 728 -3.60 -1.77 -3.88
N ASP A 729 -3.85 -0.72 -4.69
CA ASP A 729 -4.01 0.68 -4.22
C ASP A 729 -4.97 0.78 -3.01
N VAL A 730 -4.49 1.38 -1.91
CA VAL A 730 -5.25 1.67 -0.68
C VAL A 730 -6.64 2.27 -0.94
N ILE A 731 -6.78 3.12 -1.96
CA ILE A 731 -8.06 3.72 -2.32
C ILE A 731 -8.99 2.66 -2.90
N ASN A 732 -8.55 1.93 -3.91
CA ASN A 732 -9.35 0.89 -4.54
C ASN A 732 -9.72 -0.21 -3.54
N HIS A 733 -8.79 -0.58 -2.66
CA HIS A 733 -9.05 -1.53 -1.58
C HIS A 733 -10.17 -1.02 -0.66
N ALA A 734 -10.13 0.25 -0.25
CA ALA A 734 -11.19 0.82 0.58
C ALA A 734 -12.55 0.87 -0.10
N PHE A 735 -12.58 1.23 -1.39
CA PHE A 735 -13.80 1.21 -2.17
C PHE A 735 -14.36 -0.20 -2.32
N ARG A 736 -13.52 -1.22 -2.53
CA ARG A 736 -13.99 -2.61 -2.52
C ARG A 736 -14.53 -2.98 -1.13
N LYS A 737 -13.79 -2.72 -0.07
CA LYS A 737 -14.17 -3.13 1.28
C LYS A 737 -15.45 -2.47 1.81
N HIS A 738 -15.68 -1.21 1.48
CA HIS A 738 -16.80 -0.44 2.05
C HIS A 738 -17.90 -0.13 1.04
N MET A 739 -17.66 -0.30 -0.25
CA MET A 739 -18.57 0.08 -1.33
C MET A 739 -18.62 -1.01 -2.42
N SER A 740 -18.64 -2.28 -2.04
CA SER A 740 -18.89 -3.39 -2.97
C SER A 740 -19.84 -4.44 -2.38
N ASP A 741 -19.95 -5.58 -3.05
CA ASP A 741 -20.60 -6.81 -2.58
C ASP A 741 -19.86 -7.48 -1.41
N GLN A 742 -18.69 -6.96 -1.01
CA GLN A 742 -17.97 -7.37 0.20
C GLN A 742 -18.08 -6.31 1.29
N LEU A 743 -19.30 -5.87 1.59
CA LEU A 743 -19.55 -4.80 2.53
C LEU A 743 -19.07 -5.17 3.94
N ASP A 744 -17.94 -4.59 4.37
CA ASP A 744 -17.38 -4.79 5.70
C ASP A 744 -17.20 -3.44 6.41
N ILE A 745 -18.28 -3.03 7.09
CA ILE A 745 -18.35 -1.84 7.96
C ILE A 745 -18.30 -2.32 9.41
N GLU A 746 -17.55 -1.63 10.26
CA GLU A 746 -17.47 -1.96 11.70
C GLU A 746 -18.82 -1.74 12.40
N PRO A 747 -19.12 -2.39 13.54
CA PRO A 747 -20.29 -2.05 14.35
C PRO A 747 -20.25 -0.57 14.76
N PHE A 748 -21.39 0.13 14.64
CA PHE A 748 -21.49 1.60 14.72
C PHE A 748 -20.71 2.36 13.65
N GLY A 749 -20.25 1.65 12.62
CA GLY A 749 -19.52 2.20 11.50
C GLY A 749 -20.44 2.81 10.46
N PHE A 750 -19.89 3.75 9.70
CA PHE A 750 -20.54 4.31 8.52
C PHE A 750 -19.57 4.39 7.35
N ALA A 751 -20.13 4.35 6.14
CA ALA A 751 -19.46 4.64 4.88
C ALA A 751 -20.32 5.63 4.09
N VAL A 752 -19.76 6.80 3.78
CA VAL A 752 -20.43 7.89 3.08
C VAL A 752 -19.68 8.21 1.79
N LEU A 753 -20.42 8.26 0.68
CA LEU A 753 -19.90 8.65 -0.62
C LEU A 753 -20.38 10.05 -0.97
N GLN A 754 -19.47 10.99 -1.24
CA GLN A 754 -19.82 12.38 -1.58
C GLN A 754 -18.96 12.92 -2.72
N LYS A 755 -19.45 13.96 -3.43
CA LYS A 755 -18.75 14.59 -4.57
C LYS A 755 -17.72 15.63 -4.18
N GLU A 756 -17.83 16.17 -2.97
CA GLU A 756 -16.95 17.23 -2.47
C GLU A 756 -16.52 16.90 -1.04
N SER A 757 -15.28 17.24 -0.69
CA SER A 757 -14.79 17.18 0.68
C SER A 757 -13.76 18.28 0.90
N ASP A 758 -13.95 19.03 1.99
CA ASP A 758 -13.04 20.09 2.42
C ASP A 758 -11.75 19.53 3.05
N LEU A 759 -11.72 18.23 3.37
CA LEU A 759 -10.57 17.57 3.97
C LEU A 759 -9.53 17.16 2.93
N VAL A 760 -9.85 17.18 1.64
CA VAL A 760 -8.92 16.80 0.58
C VAL A 760 -8.16 18.02 0.08
N GLU A 761 -6.87 18.06 0.38
CA GLU A 761 -5.99 19.13 -0.06
C GLU A 761 -5.74 19.06 -1.57
N ILE A 762 -6.23 20.07 -2.30
CA ILE A 762 -5.93 20.26 -3.71
C ILE A 762 -5.00 21.48 -3.84
N PRO A 763 -3.74 21.29 -4.27
CA PRO A 763 -2.67 22.29 -4.22
C PRO A 763 -2.83 23.42 -5.24
N ILE A 764 -3.77 23.30 -6.18
CA ILE A 764 -3.99 24.27 -7.26
C ILE A 764 -5.47 24.45 -7.56
N GLU A 765 -5.82 25.66 -7.99
CA GLU A 765 -7.16 25.94 -8.51
C GLU A 765 -7.35 25.28 -9.88
N GLY A 766 -8.55 24.76 -10.11
CA GLY A 766 -8.90 24.09 -11.36
C GLY A 766 -10.37 23.73 -11.42
N LEU A 767 -10.82 23.38 -12.62
CA LEU A 767 -12.14 22.79 -12.83
C LEU A 767 -12.14 21.39 -12.23
N ARG A 768 -12.90 21.23 -11.15
CA ARG A 768 -13.14 19.95 -10.49
C ARG A 768 -14.25 19.22 -11.23
N GLY A 769 -14.00 17.99 -11.65
CA GLY A 769 -14.98 17.16 -12.35
C GLY A 769 -14.90 15.71 -11.90
N ASP A 770 -16.06 15.10 -11.67
CA ASP A 770 -16.21 13.68 -11.31
C ASP A 770 -15.37 13.26 -10.08
N ASN A 771 -15.31 14.14 -9.09
CA ASN A 771 -14.68 13.86 -7.81
C ASN A 771 -15.51 12.87 -7.00
N LEU A 772 -14.81 12.03 -6.24
CA LEU A 772 -15.42 11.01 -5.42
C LEU A 772 -14.69 10.85 -4.09
N HIS A 773 -15.41 11.02 -3.00
CA HIS A 773 -14.84 10.96 -1.66
C HIS A 773 -15.61 9.93 -0.84
N LEU A 774 -14.93 8.85 -0.46
CA LEU A 774 -15.41 7.87 0.50
C LEU A 774 -14.96 8.32 1.90
N VAL A 775 -15.91 8.52 2.80
CA VAL A 775 -15.65 8.84 4.20
C VAL A 775 -16.13 7.69 5.06
N VAL A 776 -15.24 7.16 5.89
CA VAL A 776 -15.50 6.06 6.81
C VAL A 776 -15.20 6.50 8.23
N GLY A 777 -15.97 6.00 9.18
CA GLY A 777 -15.80 6.30 10.59
C GLY A 777 -16.69 5.43 11.46
N VAL A 778 -16.54 5.55 12.78
CA VAL A 778 -17.32 4.81 13.78
C VAL A 778 -17.87 5.79 14.80
N GLN A 779 -19.19 5.94 14.85
CA GLN A 779 -19.87 6.89 15.72
C GLN A 779 -20.94 6.14 16.51
N PRO A 780 -20.78 5.95 17.83
CA PRO A 780 -21.86 5.41 18.67
C PRO A 780 -23.06 6.39 18.70
N TRP A 781 -24.28 5.86 18.77
CA TRP A 781 -25.53 6.65 18.85
C TRP A 781 -26.57 6.06 19.81
#